data_AF-A0A5N1L9J1-F1
#
_entry.id   AF-A0A5N1L9J1-F1
#
_cell.length_a   1.000
_cell.length_b   1.000
_cell.length_c   1.000
_cell.angle_alpha   90.00
_cell.angle_beta   90.00
_cell.angle_gamma   90.00
#
_symmetry.space_group_name_H-M   'P 1'
#
loop_
_entity.id
_entity.type
_entity.pdbx_description
1 polymer ?
#
loop_
_entity_poly.entity_id
_entity_poly.type
_entity_poly.pdbx_seq_one_letter_code
_entity_poly.pdbx_strand_id
1 'polypeptide(L)'
;MPTEKALDSELETFVREVLQNANDQGLPNDDPVKVTFEFNRLTGDDLDKYLEALQWTGQADPPANLEWHVERAIENEQARDPGLRRFVDSFEGDELLVLTVHDENTTGLVGEEDDSSQPYGALVKDFGGSEKLDSSSGGSHGVGKTVLWAFSSISTVIFNSGPREMISVDEEPPRLIGRSILPAHDHEDANRTYTNHGWFGYADDSEIDRLGRPPSFWDGGNAVSELADTLQVDRPSNETGTSIGVVGFRIPGEDMHPEPEDLSEQFRHAAVKHFWPAISRGDLDVRVRTPDGDEEVANWDDAPGVRPFVECYSQLFEVETDELEGPGSVAKATVDITVPEENEGVLDAPDPEYETTVDLLIRQLNPTDTEEFDESDDRDLSRNRVARLRGAQMIVDYVDKSSVADRGDDFVAVLVCGEAQSPNGDTPTPEQRAVEKFLKRSEPTQHDDWQGSKNDYLKKHYRGTIVKEIAALEGERLERALAEVVQEDVESGDGVPDMDDVAPIMGGRTNDDESKGGGPVMDWEEEPGTWFDDGNWMFYGKGGPIDEDHGPWSVTITIDRLDVDESSSDSIPVQSVKPLSPGVGIVQNGDSVTLDVDESIHEIEFEGSSEKVVDGIGDVREAFEIGAITEARLDVSAEIETEDDS
;
A
#
# COMPACT_ATOMS: atom_id res chain seq x y z
N MET A 1 -7.28 -9.75 21.15
CA MET A 1 -7.79 -10.43 19.94
C MET A 1 -7.47 -9.49 18.80
N PRO A 2 -6.84 -9.96 17.71
CA PRO A 2 -6.76 -9.17 16.48
C PRO A 2 -8.19 -8.75 16.09
N THR A 3 -8.33 -7.55 15.55
CA THR A 3 -9.60 -7.11 14.96
C THR A 3 -9.84 -7.88 13.65
N GLU A 4 -11.09 -8.17 13.31
CA GLU A 4 -11.53 -8.75 12.02
C GLU A 4 -10.78 -8.13 10.82
N LYS A 5 -10.68 -6.80 10.79
CA LYS A 5 -9.91 -6.03 9.80
C LYS A 5 -8.41 -6.37 9.68
N ALA A 6 -7.77 -6.81 10.76
CA ALA A 6 -6.35 -7.20 10.73
C ALA A 6 -6.16 -8.64 10.21
N LEU A 7 -7.26 -9.41 10.14
CA LEU A 7 -7.27 -10.79 9.69
C LEU A 7 -7.63 -10.84 8.19
N ASP A 8 -8.59 -10.03 7.75
CA ASP A 8 -8.87 -9.77 6.32
C ASP A 8 -7.59 -9.40 5.57
N SER A 9 -6.74 -8.56 6.19
CA SER A 9 -5.47 -8.12 5.60
C SER A 9 -4.45 -9.24 5.39
N GLU A 10 -4.47 -10.31 6.20
CA GLU A 10 -3.53 -11.43 6.03
C GLU A 10 -3.93 -12.30 4.83
N LEU A 11 -5.23 -12.58 4.68
CA LEU A 11 -5.73 -13.37 3.56
C LEU A 11 -5.55 -12.64 2.23
N GLU A 12 -5.90 -11.36 2.20
CA GLU A 12 -5.70 -10.48 1.06
C GLU A 12 -4.22 -10.46 0.63
N THR A 13 -3.30 -10.38 1.60
CA THR A 13 -1.85 -10.49 1.34
C THR A 13 -1.46 -11.84 0.73
N PHE A 14 -2.03 -12.97 1.20
CA PHE A 14 -1.77 -14.29 0.63
C PHE A 14 -2.21 -14.37 -0.83
N VAL A 15 -3.45 -14.00 -1.13
CA VAL A 15 -4.01 -14.05 -2.49
C VAL A 15 -3.16 -13.19 -3.41
N ARG A 16 -2.84 -11.99 -2.95
CA ARG A 16 -2.05 -11.04 -3.72
C ARG A 16 -0.65 -11.55 -4.07
N GLU A 17 0.09 -12.03 -3.07
CA GLU A 17 1.45 -12.55 -3.25
C GLU A 17 1.45 -13.76 -4.18
N VAL A 18 0.48 -14.66 -4.04
CA VAL A 18 0.35 -15.85 -4.90
C VAL A 18 0.06 -15.45 -6.35
N LEU A 19 -0.92 -14.57 -6.58
CA LEU A 19 -1.27 -14.11 -7.92
C LEU A 19 -0.14 -13.31 -8.56
N GLN A 20 0.56 -12.47 -7.79
CA GLN A 20 1.73 -11.75 -8.29
C GLN A 20 2.84 -12.71 -8.74
N ASN A 21 3.15 -13.71 -7.94
CA ASN A 21 4.17 -14.71 -8.28
C ASN A 21 3.81 -15.49 -9.55
N ALA A 22 2.54 -15.86 -9.75
CA ALA A 22 2.07 -16.50 -10.96
C ALA A 22 2.14 -15.56 -12.18
N ASN A 23 1.65 -14.32 -12.03
CA ASN A 23 1.59 -13.34 -13.12
C ASN A 23 2.98 -12.91 -13.61
N ASP A 24 3.94 -12.70 -12.68
CA ASP A 24 5.35 -12.42 -13.01
C ASP A 24 6.04 -13.59 -13.75
N GLN A 25 5.47 -14.81 -13.70
CA GLN A 25 5.98 -16.01 -14.36
C GLN A 25 5.19 -16.40 -15.62
N GLY A 26 4.27 -15.57 -16.10
CA GLY A 26 3.52 -15.81 -17.33
C GLY A 26 4.43 -16.04 -18.54
N LEU A 27 4.03 -16.95 -19.43
CA LEU A 27 4.74 -17.15 -20.69
C LEU A 27 4.54 -15.95 -21.64
N PRO A 28 5.54 -15.62 -22.48
CA PRO A 28 5.41 -14.54 -23.47
C PRO A 28 4.59 -15.01 -24.68
N ASN A 29 3.29 -15.20 -24.48
CA ASN A 29 2.30 -15.57 -25.48
C ASN A 29 0.99 -14.79 -25.28
N ASP A 30 -0.01 -15.04 -26.13
CA ASP A 30 -1.31 -14.34 -26.11
C ASP A 30 -2.35 -15.02 -25.19
N ASP A 31 -1.96 -16.09 -24.47
CA ASP A 31 -2.85 -16.83 -23.59
C ASP A 31 -2.75 -16.25 -22.15
N PRO A 32 -3.85 -16.20 -21.39
CA PRO A 32 -3.80 -15.70 -20.01
C PRO A 32 -3.02 -16.64 -19.09
N VAL A 33 -2.43 -16.08 -18.05
CA VAL A 33 -2.08 -16.85 -16.85
C VAL A 33 -3.39 -17.26 -16.18
N LYS A 34 -3.55 -18.55 -15.89
CA LYS A 34 -4.72 -19.05 -15.15
C LYS A 34 -4.30 -19.45 -13.76
N VAL A 35 -5.00 -18.97 -12.74
CA VAL A 35 -4.78 -19.37 -11.36
C VAL A 35 -6.06 -19.95 -10.78
N THR A 36 -5.99 -21.18 -10.27
CA THR A 36 -7.10 -21.83 -9.56
C THR A 36 -6.71 -22.08 -8.11
N PHE A 37 -7.47 -21.51 -7.18
CA PHE A 37 -7.41 -21.84 -5.76
C PHE A 37 -8.39 -22.99 -5.47
N GLU A 38 -7.88 -24.20 -5.23
CA GLU A 38 -8.68 -25.40 -5.03
C GLU A 38 -8.64 -25.85 -3.56
N PHE A 39 -9.80 -25.90 -2.92
CA PHE A 39 -9.95 -26.37 -1.54
C PHE A 39 -10.32 -27.86 -1.51
N ASN A 40 -9.43 -28.68 -0.96
CA ASN A 40 -9.63 -30.11 -0.80
C ASN A 40 -9.86 -30.46 0.67
N ARG A 41 -11.09 -30.85 1.03
CA ARG A 41 -11.44 -31.32 2.37
C ARG A 41 -11.31 -32.83 2.44
N LEU A 42 -10.24 -33.31 3.07
CA LEU A 42 -9.92 -34.73 3.18
C LEU A 42 -10.50 -35.33 4.46
N THR A 43 -11.21 -36.45 4.34
CA THR A 43 -11.76 -37.22 5.47
C THR A 43 -11.65 -38.72 5.21
N GLY A 44 -11.72 -39.54 6.26
CA GLY A 44 -11.77 -41.00 6.15
C GLY A 44 -10.62 -41.61 5.32
N ASP A 45 -10.95 -42.54 4.41
CA ASP A 45 -9.96 -43.30 3.63
C ASP A 45 -9.04 -42.40 2.76
N ASP A 46 -9.51 -41.24 2.32
CA ASP A 46 -8.70 -40.33 1.49
C ASP A 46 -7.71 -39.54 2.35
N LEU A 47 -8.12 -39.14 3.56
CA LEU A 47 -7.21 -38.57 4.56
C LEU A 47 -6.14 -39.59 4.98
N ASP A 48 -6.52 -40.85 5.23
CA ASP A 48 -5.57 -41.91 5.61
C ASP A 48 -4.47 -42.10 4.54
N LYS A 49 -4.85 -42.15 3.25
CA LYS A 49 -3.89 -42.25 2.14
C LYS A 49 -2.99 -41.02 2.04
N TYR A 50 -3.57 -39.83 2.20
CA TYR A 50 -2.82 -38.57 2.16
C TYR A 50 -1.76 -38.53 3.27
N LEU A 51 -2.15 -38.86 4.50
CA LEU A 51 -1.24 -38.89 5.65
C LEU A 51 -0.15 -39.97 5.52
N GLU A 52 -0.48 -41.13 4.93
CA GLU A 52 0.51 -42.16 4.60
C GLU A 52 1.51 -41.66 3.54
N ALA A 53 1.03 -41.05 2.46
CA ALA A 53 1.86 -40.50 1.39
C ALA A 53 2.77 -39.36 1.88
N LEU A 54 2.26 -38.48 2.74
CA LEU A 54 3.01 -37.39 3.37
C LEU A 54 4.05 -37.90 4.38
N GLN A 55 4.00 -39.19 4.75
CA GLN A 55 4.77 -39.76 5.86
C GLN A 55 4.47 -39.03 7.19
N TRP A 56 3.20 -38.69 7.41
CA TRP A 56 2.73 -38.09 8.66
C TRP A 56 2.94 -39.07 9.82
N THR A 57 2.38 -40.27 9.73
CA THR A 57 2.60 -41.37 10.68
C THR A 57 3.54 -42.43 10.09
N GLY A 58 4.32 -43.14 10.92
CA GLY A 58 5.14 -44.25 10.42
C GLY A 58 6.23 -44.75 11.38
N GLN A 59 6.77 -45.94 11.08
CA GLN A 59 7.91 -46.52 11.81
C GLN A 59 9.23 -46.05 11.19
N ALA A 60 9.63 -44.82 11.48
CA ALA A 60 11.05 -44.48 11.42
C ALA A 60 11.62 -44.76 12.82
N ASP A 61 12.42 -45.81 12.97
CA ASP A 61 13.10 -46.06 14.24
C ASP A 61 14.52 -45.45 14.19
N PRO A 62 14.85 -44.45 15.02
CA PRO A 62 13.96 -43.68 15.90
C PRO A 62 13.38 -42.45 15.16
N PRO A 63 12.28 -41.84 15.65
CA PRO A 63 11.22 -41.25 14.83
C PRO A 63 11.73 -40.16 13.91
N ALA A 64 11.39 -40.27 12.63
CA ALA A 64 11.69 -39.31 11.58
C ALA A 64 10.51 -39.15 10.61
N ASN A 65 9.29 -39.47 11.07
CA ASN A 65 8.07 -39.09 10.38
C ASN A 65 7.73 -37.62 10.68
N LEU A 66 6.88 -37.01 9.86
CA LEU A 66 6.60 -35.58 9.97
C LEU A 66 5.92 -35.21 11.29
N GLU A 67 5.00 -36.05 11.79
CA GLU A 67 4.30 -35.84 13.06
C GLU A 67 5.29 -35.67 14.22
N TRP A 68 6.28 -36.55 14.34
CA TRP A 68 7.26 -36.47 15.42
C TRP A 68 8.11 -35.19 15.33
N HIS A 69 8.50 -34.78 14.12
CA HIS A 69 9.23 -33.52 13.95
C HIS A 69 8.39 -32.32 14.38
N VAL A 70 7.09 -32.33 14.10
CA VAL A 70 6.13 -31.32 14.55
C VAL A 70 6.00 -31.33 16.07
N GLU A 71 5.82 -32.50 16.69
CA GLU A 71 5.74 -32.65 18.15
C GLU A 71 7.01 -32.17 18.87
N ARG A 72 8.19 -32.47 18.33
CA ARG A 72 9.47 -32.01 18.90
C ARG A 72 9.70 -30.52 18.71
N ALA A 73 9.25 -29.97 17.58
CA ALA A 73 9.34 -28.54 17.31
C ALA A 73 8.53 -27.70 18.31
N ILE A 74 7.33 -28.16 18.72
CA ILE A 74 6.49 -27.44 19.69
C ILE A 74 7.00 -27.50 21.14
N GLU A 75 7.84 -28.47 21.49
CA GLU A 75 8.48 -28.57 22.81
C GLU A 75 9.56 -27.49 23.01
N ASN A 76 10.07 -26.89 21.93
CA ASN A 76 11.04 -25.81 22.01
C ASN A 76 10.40 -24.52 22.51
N GLU A 77 10.50 -24.26 23.82
CA GLU A 77 9.92 -23.08 24.49
C GLU A 77 10.38 -21.73 23.92
N GLN A 78 11.51 -21.69 23.20
CA GLN A 78 12.06 -20.48 22.57
C GLN A 78 11.43 -20.18 21.21
N ALA A 79 10.81 -21.15 20.56
CA ALA A 79 10.32 -21.07 19.19
C ALA A 79 8.79 -21.16 19.12
N ARG A 80 8.11 -20.38 19.97
CA ARG A 80 6.65 -20.34 20.08
C ARG A 80 6.02 -19.99 18.74
N ASP A 81 5.65 -21.00 17.96
CA ASP A 81 4.62 -20.91 16.94
C ASP A 81 3.29 -21.37 17.58
N PRO A 82 2.42 -20.44 17.98
CA PRO A 82 1.13 -20.79 18.57
C PRO A 82 0.24 -21.55 17.59
N GLY A 83 0.46 -21.43 16.28
CA GLY A 83 -0.29 -22.13 15.24
C GLY A 83 0.00 -23.62 15.22
N LEU A 84 1.27 -23.99 15.19
CA LEU A 84 1.71 -25.39 15.16
C LEU A 84 1.17 -26.17 16.37
N ARG A 85 1.24 -25.57 17.56
CA ARG A 85 0.69 -26.18 18.78
C ARG A 85 -0.84 -26.30 18.74
N ARG A 86 -1.54 -25.26 18.28
CA ARG A 86 -3.01 -25.31 18.15
C ARG A 86 -3.43 -26.42 17.20
N PHE A 87 -2.73 -26.58 16.07
CA PHE A 87 -2.98 -27.66 15.14
C PHE A 87 -2.88 -29.02 15.83
N VAL A 88 -1.73 -29.33 16.45
CA VAL A 88 -1.53 -30.61 17.17
C VAL A 88 -2.58 -30.84 18.25
N ASP A 89 -2.94 -29.80 19.02
CA ASP A 89 -3.94 -29.91 20.09
C ASP A 89 -5.38 -30.14 19.55
N SER A 90 -5.66 -29.74 18.29
CA SER A 90 -6.99 -29.80 17.66
C SER A 90 -7.15 -30.93 16.63
N PHE A 91 -6.06 -31.41 16.05
CA PHE A 91 -6.08 -32.38 14.96
C PHE A 91 -6.29 -33.79 15.52
N GLU A 92 -7.55 -34.26 15.47
CA GLU A 92 -7.92 -35.61 15.90
C GLU A 92 -7.75 -36.67 14.79
N GLY A 93 -7.32 -36.26 13.60
CA GLY A 93 -7.17 -37.14 12.44
C GLY A 93 -8.48 -37.43 11.68
N ASP A 94 -9.53 -36.64 11.92
CA ASP A 94 -10.84 -36.81 11.28
C ASP A 94 -10.98 -36.02 9.97
N GLU A 95 -10.35 -34.85 9.89
CA GLU A 95 -10.42 -33.95 8.73
C GLU A 95 -9.13 -33.15 8.54
N LEU A 96 -8.72 -32.92 7.29
CA LEU A 96 -7.66 -31.99 6.92
C LEU A 96 -8.08 -31.17 5.69
N LEU A 97 -7.98 -29.85 5.78
CA LEU A 97 -8.14 -28.96 4.63
C LEU A 97 -6.79 -28.74 3.95
N VAL A 98 -6.72 -28.95 2.64
CA VAL A 98 -5.56 -28.62 1.80
C VAL A 98 -5.99 -27.57 0.78
N LEU A 99 -5.31 -26.43 0.74
CA LEU A 99 -5.46 -25.46 -0.34
C LEU A 99 -4.39 -25.75 -1.39
N THR A 100 -4.80 -26.04 -2.61
CA THR A 100 -3.90 -26.20 -3.75
C THR A 100 -4.05 -25.02 -4.69
N VAL A 101 -2.95 -24.30 -4.93
CA VAL A 101 -2.89 -23.23 -5.93
C VAL A 101 -2.32 -23.81 -7.22
N HIS A 102 -3.10 -23.80 -8.29
CA HIS A 102 -2.63 -24.18 -9.63
C HIS A 102 -2.38 -22.93 -10.46
N ASP A 103 -1.15 -22.70 -10.91
CA ASP A 103 -0.86 -21.74 -11.98
C ASP A 103 -0.65 -22.47 -13.31
N GLU A 104 -1.26 -21.98 -14.40
CA GLU A 104 -1.10 -22.52 -15.75
C GLU A 104 -0.65 -21.41 -16.70
N ASN A 105 -0.02 -21.81 -17.80
CA ASN A 105 0.63 -20.90 -18.75
C ASN A 105 1.75 -20.05 -18.12
N THR A 106 2.44 -20.61 -17.13
CA THR A 106 3.62 -20.01 -16.49
C THR A 106 4.89 -20.81 -16.78
N THR A 107 6.04 -20.30 -16.36
CA THR A 107 7.34 -20.96 -16.58
C THR A 107 7.48 -22.31 -15.86
N GLY A 108 6.77 -22.50 -14.74
CA GLY A 108 6.99 -23.59 -13.81
C GLY A 108 8.35 -23.53 -13.12
N LEU A 109 8.64 -24.52 -12.27
CA LEU A 109 9.87 -24.60 -11.46
C LEU A 109 11.07 -25.10 -12.28
N VAL A 110 11.53 -24.27 -13.23
CA VAL A 110 12.77 -24.50 -13.98
C VAL A 110 14.01 -24.27 -13.10
N GLY A 111 15.12 -24.89 -13.51
CA GLY A 111 16.43 -24.75 -12.85
C GLY A 111 16.90 -25.97 -12.07
N GLU A 112 18.21 -26.16 -12.02
CA GLU A 112 18.88 -27.27 -11.33
C GLU A 112 18.65 -27.24 -9.80
N GLU A 113 18.89 -28.36 -9.13
CA GLU A 113 18.70 -28.51 -7.67
C GLU A 113 19.57 -27.55 -6.83
N ASP A 114 20.69 -27.07 -7.35
CA ASP A 114 21.62 -26.17 -6.69
C ASP A 114 21.50 -24.69 -7.11
N ASP A 115 20.81 -24.37 -8.21
CA ASP A 115 20.71 -23.01 -8.75
C ASP A 115 19.64 -22.15 -8.05
N SER A 116 20.08 -21.19 -7.24
CA SER A 116 19.20 -20.25 -6.52
C SER A 116 18.67 -19.10 -7.38
N SER A 117 19.20 -18.91 -8.60
CA SER A 117 18.80 -17.80 -9.49
C SER A 117 17.55 -18.12 -10.33
N GLN A 118 17.16 -19.40 -10.39
CA GLN A 118 16.03 -19.88 -11.18
C GLN A 118 14.77 -20.02 -10.32
N PRO A 119 13.56 -20.03 -10.93
CA PRO A 119 12.28 -20.18 -10.23
C PRO A 119 12.26 -21.29 -9.17
N TYR A 120 12.82 -22.47 -9.47
CA TYR A 120 12.92 -23.54 -8.48
C TYR A 120 13.70 -23.12 -7.23
N GLY A 121 14.92 -22.62 -7.38
CA GLY A 121 15.73 -22.20 -6.25
C GLY A 121 15.16 -21.00 -5.50
N ALA A 122 14.56 -20.05 -6.23
CA ALA A 122 13.99 -18.83 -5.68
C ALA A 122 12.78 -19.08 -4.75
N LEU A 123 11.91 -20.03 -5.12
CA LEU A 123 10.72 -20.40 -4.36
C LEU A 123 10.99 -21.55 -3.36
N VAL A 124 11.64 -22.62 -3.81
CA VAL A 124 11.78 -23.86 -3.04
C VAL A 124 13.01 -23.86 -2.13
N LYS A 125 14.05 -23.05 -2.37
CA LYS A 125 15.29 -23.08 -1.54
C LYS A 125 15.56 -21.79 -0.77
N ASP A 126 15.41 -20.63 -1.40
CA ASP A 126 15.90 -19.35 -0.87
C ASP A 126 15.02 -18.79 0.25
N PHE A 127 15.13 -19.41 1.43
CA PHE A 127 14.50 -19.01 2.69
C PHE A 127 15.63 -18.60 3.65
N GLY A 128 15.72 -17.32 3.99
CA GLY A 128 16.59 -16.87 5.09
C GLY A 128 18.09 -16.78 4.79
N GLY A 129 18.48 -16.30 3.62
CA GLY A 129 19.84 -15.83 3.37
C GLY A 129 20.17 -14.55 4.15
N SER A 130 20.32 -14.63 5.47
CA SER A 130 20.99 -13.58 6.24
C SER A 130 22.51 -13.65 6.03
N GLU A 131 22.99 -13.60 4.79
CA GLU A 131 24.39 -13.26 4.47
C GLU A 131 24.51 -12.78 3.01
N LYS A 132 24.81 -11.49 2.90
CA LYS A 132 25.58 -10.81 1.84
C LYS A 132 24.99 -10.82 0.43
N LEU A 133 24.36 -9.68 0.13
CA LEU A 133 24.59 -8.84 -1.06
C LEU A 133 25.45 -9.51 -2.13
N ASP A 134 24.83 -10.10 -3.15
CA ASP A 134 25.17 -9.82 -4.54
C ASP A 134 24.13 -10.41 -5.51
N SER A 135 23.93 -9.66 -6.61
CA SER A 135 23.28 -10.03 -7.87
C SER A 135 21.74 -10.20 -7.94
N SER A 136 21.10 -9.10 -8.35
CA SER A 136 20.10 -9.03 -9.44
C SER A 136 18.63 -9.44 -9.26
N SER A 137 18.15 -9.90 -8.11
CA SER A 137 16.71 -10.02 -7.84
C SER A 137 16.28 -8.96 -6.82
N GLY A 138 15.70 -7.85 -7.29
CA GLY A 138 15.24 -6.76 -6.44
C GLY A 138 13.91 -7.08 -5.77
N GLY A 139 13.99 -7.38 -4.48
CA GLY A 139 12.88 -7.46 -3.53
C GLY A 139 13.49 -7.72 -2.14
N SER A 140 13.10 -6.96 -1.13
CA SER A 140 13.60 -7.13 0.24
C SER A 140 13.28 -8.55 0.72
N HIS A 141 14.32 -9.35 0.93
CA HIS A 141 14.24 -10.79 1.19
C HIS A 141 13.56 -11.09 2.53
N GLY A 142 12.39 -11.74 2.51
CA GLY A 142 12.06 -12.75 3.52
C GLY A 142 10.66 -12.77 4.11
N VAL A 143 9.71 -11.92 3.73
CA VAL A 143 8.33 -11.96 4.29
C VAL A 143 7.31 -12.58 3.32
N GLY A 144 7.16 -12.05 2.09
CA GLY A 144 6.25 -12.57 1.05
C GLY A 144 6.52 -14.03 0.67
N LYS A 145 7.80 -14.41 0.55
CA LYS A 145 8.22 -15.80 0.32
C LYS A 145 7.78 -16.80 1.39
N THR A 146 7.32 -16.35 2.57
CA THR A 146 6.97 -17.23 3.69
C THR A 146 5.47 -17.42 3.85
N VAL A 147 4.67 -16.72 3.04
CA VAL A 147 3.21 -16.68 3.18
C VAL A 147 2.59 -18.07 3.02
N LEU A 148 3.05 -18.87 2.05
CA LEU A 148 2.59 -20.26 1.87
C LEU A 148 2.76 -21.12 3.13
N TRP A 149 3.87 -20.95 3.83
CA TRP A 149 4.16 -21.70 5.06
C TRP A 149 3.39 -21.16 6.26
N ALA A 150 3.17 -19.84 6.35
CA ALA A 150 2.39 -19.23 7.41
C ALA A 150 0.92 -19.71 7.40
N PHE A 151 0.37 -19.92 6.21
CA PHE A 151 -0.98 -20.44 5.98
C PHE A 151 -1.07 -21.97 6.07
N SER A 152 0.04 -22.68 6.30
CA SER A 152 0.04 -24.09 6.64
C SER A 152 0.02 -24.28 8.16
N SER A 153 -0.84 -25.16 8.65
CA SER A 153 -0.93 -25.49 10.08
C SER A 153 0.28 -26.25 10.61
N ILE A 154 0.99 -26.95 9.72
CA ILE A 154 2.22 -27.69 10.03
C ILE A 154 3.46 -27.10 9.35
N SER A 155 3.34 -25.89 8.80
CA SER A 155 4.40 -25.23 8.03
C SER A 155 4.99 -26.13 6.96
N THR A 156 4.15 -26.82 6.19
CA THR A 156 4.53 -27.76 5.12
C THR A 156 3.82 -27.37 3.81
N VAL A 157 4.60 -27.33 2.73
CA VAL A 157 4.13 -27.04 1.38
C VAL A 157 4.66 -28.10 0.42
N ILE A 158 3.80 -28.62 -0.45
CA ILE A 158 4.16 -29.57 -1.51
C ILE A 158 4.04 -28.86 -2.86
N PHE A 159 5.04 -29.03 -3.71
CA PHE A 159 5.10 -28.45 -5.05
C PHE A 159 5.12 -29.54 -6.09
N ASN A 160 4.25 -29.45 -7.09
CA ASN A 160 4.27 -30.28 -8.29
C ASN A 160 4.30 -29.38 -9.52
N SER A 161 5.37 -29.43 -10.31
CA SER A 161 5.52 -28.56 -11.47
C SER A 161 5.64 -29.34 -12.78
N GLY A 162 5.07 -28.73 -13.84
CA GLY A 162 5.44 -28.99 -15.23
C GLY A 162 6.30 -27.83 -15.76
N PRO A 163 7.63 -27.85 -15.59
CA PRO A 163 8.49 -26.76 -16.03
C PRO A 163 8.52 -26.64 -17.56
N ARG A 164 8.59 -25.41 -18.08
CA ARG A 164 8.64 -25.16 -19.52
C ARG A 164 9.92 -25.66 -20.19
N GLU A 165 11.00 -25.81 -19.41
CA GLU A 165 12.28 -26.32 -19.86
C GLU A 165 12.63 -27.58 -19.06
N MET A 166 12.99 -28.67 -19.77
CA MET A 166 13.56 -29.85 -19.15
C MET A 166 15.03 -29.59 -18.81
N ILE A 167 15.42 -29.96 -17.59
CA ILE A 167 16.81 -29.84 -17.12
C ILE A 167 17.68 -30.91 -17.79
N SER A 168 17.17 -32.13 -17.88
CA SER A 168 17.81 -33.24 -18.56
C SER A 168 16.79 -34.21 -19.17
N VAL A 169 17.26 -35.17 -19.97
CA VAL A 169 16.39 -36.18 -20.63
C VAL A 169 15.79 -37.17 -19.63
N ASP A 170 16.43 -37.34 -18.46
CA ASP A 170 16.00 -38.27 -17.43
C ASP A 170 15.09 -37.61 -16.37
N GLU A 171 14.86 -36.29 -16.48
CA GLU A 171 14.05 -35.46 -15.57
C GLU A 171 12.78 -34.97 -16.29
N GLU A 172 11.95 -35.91 -16.72
CA GLU A 172 10.64 -35.60 -17.32
C GLU A 172 9.62 -35.20 -16.23
N PRO A 173 8.75 -34.21 -16.50
CA PRO A 173 7.68 -33.84 -15.57
C PRO A 173 6.72 -35.01 -15.27
N PRO A 174 6.07 -35.03 -14.11
CA PRO A 174 6.07 -34.00 -13.06
C PRO A 174 7.36 -33.88 -12.23
N ARG A 175 7.68 -32.64 -11.82
CA ARG A 175 8.68 -32.35 -10.77
C ARG A 175 7.99 -32.18 -9.43
N LEU A 176 8.13 -33.14 -8.53
CA LEU A 176 7.48 -33.13 -7.21
C LEU A 176 8.51 -32.96 -6.08
N ILE A 177 8.27 -32.03 -5.16
CA ILE A 177 9.10 -31.80 -3.97
C ILE A 177 8.24 -31.24 -2.82
N GLY A 178 8.50 -31.64 -1.59
CA GLY A 178 7.90 -31.03 -0.40
C GLY A 178 8.92 -30.35 0.48
N ARG A 179 8.48 -29.30 1.17
CA ARG A 179 9.30 -28.52 2.09
C ARG A 179 8.55 -28.17 3.36
N SER A 180 9.18 -28.43 4.50
CA SER A 180 8.67 -28.06 5.82
C SER A 180 9.61 -27.07 6.52
N ILE A 181 9.03 -26.13 7.27
CA ILE A 181 9.78 -25.14 8.05
C ILE A 181 9.31 -25.20 9.49
N LEU A 182 10.04 -25.95 10.30
CA LEU A 182 9.71 -26.19 11.69
C LEU A 182 10.76 -25.51 12.58
N PRO A 183 10.42 -25.09 13.81
CA PRO A 183 11.43 -24.80 14.82
C PRO A 183 12.54 -25.85 14.91
N ALA A 184 13.78 -25.39 15.04
CA ALA A 184 14.90 -26.29 15.31
C ALA A 184 14.64 -27.05 16.63
N HIS A 185 14.94 -28.34 16.64
CA HIS A 185 14.64 -29.22 17.77
C HIS A 185 15.66 -30.35 17.87
N ASP A 186 15.81 -30.90 19.06
CA ASP A 186 16.74 -31.99 19.32
C ASP A 186 16.06 -33.35 19.17
N HIS A 187 16.85 -34.34 18.76
CA HIS A 187 16.44 -35.73 18.86
C HIS A 187 16.33 -36.16 20.33
N GLU A 188 15.51 -37.16 20.62
CA GLU A 188 15.33 -37.77 21.95
C GLU A 188 16.64 -38.26 22.60
N ASP A 189 17.68 -38.53 21.80
CA ASP A 189 18.97 -39.00 22.27
C ASP A 189 19.93 -37.84 22.62
N ALA A 190 19.51 -36.60 22.38
CA ALA A 190 20.24 -35.35 22.56
C ALA A 190 21.61 -35.28 21.86
N ASN A 191 21.89 -36.18 20.90
CA ASN A 191 23.15 -36.20 20.14
C ASN A 191 22.98 -35.69 18.71
N ARG A 192 21.74 -35.54 18.25
CA ARG A 192 21.37 -35.00 16.95
C ARG A 192 20.45 -33.80 17.16
N THR A 193 20.72 -32.73 16.42
CA THR A 193 19.87 -31.54 16.37
C THR A 193 19.41 -31.38 14.94
N TYR A 194 18.11 -31.19 14.76
CA TYR A 194 17.49 -30.89 13.48
C TYR A 194 17.44 -29.38 13.29
N THR A 195 17.83 -28.94 12.11
CA THR A 195 17.68 -27.55 11.70
C THR A 195 16.21 -27.24 11.40
N ASN A 196 15.91 -25.99 11.05
CA ASN A 196 14.57 -25.54 10.73
C ASN A 196 14.04 -25.97 9.35
N HIS A 197 14.80 -26.76 8.58
CA HIS A 197 14.44 -27.13 7.20
C HIS A 197 14.18 -28.64 7.08
N GLY A 198 12.98 -29.00 6.66
CA GLY A 198 12.56 -30.35 6.28
C GLY A 198 12.33 -30.48 4.78
N TRP A 199 12.61 -31.66 4.23
CA TRP A 199 12.54 -31.96 2.80
C TRP A 199 11.85 -33.29 2.54
N PHE A 200 10.96 -33.31 1.57
CA PHE A 200 10.30 -34.50 1.06
C PHE A 200 10.64 -34.65 -0.42
N GLY A 201 11.44 -35.66 -0.77
CA GLY A 201 12.02 -35.81 -2.11
C GLY A 201 12.52 -37.23 -2.35
N TYR A 202 13.13 -37.45 -3.51
CA TYR A 202 13.59 -38.77 -3.93
C TYR A 202 14.74 -39.27 -3.04
N ALA A 203 14.63 -40.50 -2.55
CA ALA A 203 15.60 -41.11 -1.67
C ALA A 203 16.82 -41.66 -2.45
N ASP A 204 17.72 -40.76 -2.84
CA ASP A 204 19.02 -41.10 -3.44
C ASP A 204 20.16 -40.64 -2.52
N ASP A 205 20.82 -41.60 -1.85
CA ASP A 205 21.93 -41.33 -0.92
C ASP A 205 23.05 -40.50 -1.56
N SER A 206 23.33 -40.70 -2.85
CA SER A 206 24.43 -40.01 -3.53
C SER A 206 24.10 -38.54 -3.81
N GLU A 207 22.86 -38.25 -4.19
CA GLU A 207 22.39 -36.88 -4.37
C GLU A 207 22.15 -36.19 -3.02
N ILE A 208 21.68 -36.91 -2.01
CA ILE A 208 21.57 -36.39 -0.64
C ILE A 208 22.93 -35.97 -0.10
N ASP A 209 23.98 -36.78 -0.29
CA ASP A 209 25.34 -36.42 0.12
C ASP A 209 25.87 -35.19 -0.64
N ARG A 210 25.48 -35.01 -1.90
CA ARG A 210 25.89 -33.86 -2.74
C ARG A 210 25.16 -32.58 -2.37
N LEU A 211 23.84 -32.65 -2.22
CA LEU A 211 22.93 -31.52 -2.03
C LEU A 211 22.71 -31.16 -0.56
N GLY A 212 22.99 -32.09 0.36
CA GLY A 212 22.62 -31.99 1.78
C GLY A 212 21.13 -32.20 2.06
N ARG A 213 20.37 -32.65 1.06
CA ARG A 213 18.91 -32.85 1.08
C ARG A 213 18.49 -33.79 -0.06
N PRO A 214 17.32 -34.44 0.02
CA PRO A 214 16.80 -35.20 -1.12
C PRO A 214 16.50 -34.27 -2.32
N PRO A 215 16.82 -34.69 -3.56
CA PRO A 215 16.41 -33.99 -4.78
C PRO A 215 14.90 -34.14 -5.02
N SER A 216 14.37 -33.39 -6.00
CA SER A 216 12.98 -33.55 -6.46
C SER A 216 12.74 -34.96 -7.00
N PHE A 217 11.51 -35.44 -6.86
CA PHE A 217 11.02 -36.55 -7.67
C PHE A 217 10.81 -36.08 -9.10
N TRP A 218 11.23 -36.92 -10.04
CA TRP A 218 10.98 -36.80 -11.47
C TRP A 218 10.55 -38.18 -11.97
N ASP A 219 9.53 -38.25 -12.81
CA ASP A 219 9.21 -39.48 -13.53
C ASP A 219 8.28 -39.18 -14.70
N GLY A 220 8.69 -39.53 -15.91
CA GLY A 220 7.81 -39.61 -17.09
C GLY A 220 6.84 -40.81 -17.06
N GLY A 221 6.87 -41.60 -15.98
CA GLY A 221 5.93 -42.68 -15.65
C GLY A 221 4.82 -42.26 -14.69
N ASN A 222 3.93 -43.21 -14.36
CA ASN A 222 2.71 -42.91 -13.59
C ASN A 222 2.93 -42.77 -12.06
N ALA A 223 4.08 -43.19 -11.50
CA ALA A 223 4.22 -43.30 -10.06
C ALA A 223 4.28 -41.94 -9.34
N VAL A 224 5.01 -40.97 -9.91
CA VAL A 224 5.04 -39.60 -9.36
C VAL A 224 3.71 -38.89 -9.57
N SER A 225 3.02 -39.15 -10.70
CA SER A 225 1.66 -38.65 -10.92
C SER A 225 0.66 -39.21 -9.90
N GLU A 226 0.70 -40.52 -9.61
CA GLU A 226 -0.14 -41.15 -8.58
C GLU A 226 0.15 -40.58 -7.18
N LEU A 227 1.42 -40.29 -6.88
CA LEU A 227 1.80 -39.64 -5.63
C LEU A 227 1.31 -38.18 -5.56
N ALA A 228 1.42 -37.42 -6.66
CA ALA A 228 0.93 -36.05 -6.74
C ALA A 228 -0.60 -35.96 -6.56
N ASP A 229 -1.35 -36.88 -7.19
CA ASP A 229 -2.81 -37.04 -7.02
C ASP A 229 -3.16 -37.37 -5.57
N THR A 230 -2.47 -38.33 -4.97
CA THR A 230 -2.66 -38.68 -3.54
C THR A 230 -2.36 -37.49 -2.62
N LEU A 231 -1.37 -36.67 -2.96
CA LEU A 231 -1.01 -35.44 -2.23
C LEU A 231 -1.82 -34.21 -2.66
N GLN A 232 -2.87 -34.38 -3.46
CA GLN A 232 -3.78 -33.31 -3.90
C GLN A 232 -3.08 -32.14 -4.60
N VAL A 233 -2.00 -32.44 -5.33
CA VAL A 233 -1.19 -31.46 -6.08
C VAL A 233 -0.99 -31.89 -7.53
N ASP A 234 -1.78 -32.82 -8.06
CA ASP A 234 -1.74 -33.13 -9.47
C ASP A 234 -2.03 -31.88 -10.33
N ARG A 235 -1.57 -31.91 -11.58
CA ARG A 235 -1.75 -30.78 -12.51
C ARG A 235 -3.11 -30.94 -13.19
N PRO A 236 -3.94 -29.88 -13.26
CA PRO A 236 -5.25 -29.95 -13.93
C PRO A 236 -5.12 -30.16 -15.46
N SER A 237 -3.97 -29.78 -16.03
CA SER A 237 -3.65 -29.95 -17.44
C SER A 237 -2.16 -30.26 -17.65
N ASN A 238 -1.80 -30.57 -18.90
CA ASN A 238 -0.39 -30.72 -19.31
C ASN A 238 0.27 -29.37 -19.65
N GLU A 239 -0.41 -28.24 -19.43
CA GLU A 239 0.18 -26.91 -19.59
C GLU A 239 1.25 -26.67 -18.51
N THR A 240 2.26 -25.88 -18.87
CA THR A 240 3.37 -25.57 -17.97
C THR A 240 2.89 -24.75 -16.77
N GLY A 241 3.59 -24.92 -15.65
CA GLY A 241 3.28 -24.25 -14.38
C GLY A 241 3.48 -25.15 -13.18
N THR A 242 2.81 -24.85 -12.07
CA THR A 242 3.02 -25.39 -10.73
C THR A 242 1.70 -25.54 -9.97
N SER A 243 1.51 -26.69 -9.31
CA SER A 243 0.52 -26.86 -8.24
C SER A 243 1.25 -26.72 -6.90
N ILE A 244 0.73 -25.88 -6.00
CA ILE A 244 1.29 -25.62 -4.68
C ILE A 244 0.26 -26.03 -3.62
N GLY A 245 0.48 -27.15 -2.95
CA GLY A 245 -0.36 -27.66 -1.88
C GLY A 245 0.07 -27.13 -0.51
N VAL A 246 -0.74 -26.27 0.10
CA VAL A 246 -0.59 -25.76 1.46
C VAL A 246 -1.26 -26.75 2.42
N VAL A 247 -0.45 -27.51 3.16
CA VAL A 247 -0.95 -28.63 3.97
C VAL A 247 -1.59 -28.14 5.26
N GLY A 248 -2.83 -28.54 5.53
CA GLY A 248 -3.58 -28.07 6.70
C GLY A 248 -3.81 -26.56 6.61
N PHE A 249 -4.43 -26.10 5.53
CA PHE A 249 -4.66 -24.68 5.29
C PHE A 249 -5.38 -24.03 6.47
N ARG A 250 -4.86 -22.88 6.90
CA ARG A 250 -5.40 -22.05 7.97
C ARG A 250 -5.18 -20.58 7.65
N ILE A 251 -5.97 -19.71 8.26
CA ILE A 251 -5.68 -18.28 8.30
C ILE A 251 -4.92 -18.00 9.60
N PRO A 252 -3.71 -17.40 9.55
CA PRO A 252 -3.00 -17.09 10.78
C PRO A 252 -3.81 -16.14 11.67
N GLY A 253 -3.81 -16.40 12.98
CA GLY A 253 -4.58 -15.61 13.94
C GLY A 253 -6.07 -15.97 14.08
N GLU A 254 -6.65 -16.78 13.17
CA GLU A 254 -8.07 -17.17 13.14
C GLU A 254 -8.36 -18.59 13.67
N ASP A 255 -9.56 -19.10 13.34
CA ASP A 255 -9.96 -20.49 13.48
C ASP A 255 -9.08 -21.41 12.62
N MET A 256 -8.84 -22.62 13.12
CA MET A 256 -8.01 -23.61 12.45
C MET A 256 -8.77 -24.37 11.36
N HIS A 257 -10.09 -24.20 11.30
CA HIS A 257 -10.99 -24.87 10.36
C HIS A 257 -11.86 -23.83 9.64
N PRO A 258 -11.28 -23.05 8.71
CA PRO A 258 -12.06 -22.09 7.95
C PRO A 258 -13.04 -22.79 7.01
N GLU A 259 -14.22 -22.21 6.80
CA GLU A 259 -15.22 -22.75 5.88
C GLU A 259 -14.90 -22.32 4.43
N PRO A 260 -14.71 -23.27 3.49
CA PRO A 260 -14.30 -22.97 2.12
C PRO A 260 -15.25 -22.06 1.33
N GLU A 261 -16.55 -22.08 1.64
CA GLU A 261 -17.53 -21.21 0.98
C GLU A 261 -17.27 -19.73 1.32
N ASP A 262 -17.01 -19.41 2.59
CA ASP A 262 -16.68 -18.05 3.03
C ASP A 262 -15.32 -17.62 2.46
N LEU A 263 -14.35 -18.54 2.39
CA LEU A 263 -13.06 -18.29 1.74
C LEU A 263 -13.22 -18.02 0.24
N SER A 264 -14.14 -18.70 -0.45
CA SER A 264 -14.33 -18.53 -1.89
C SER A 264 -14.65 -17.09 -2.26
N GLU A 265 -15.56 -16.47 -1.52
CA GLU A 265 -15.94 -15.06 -1.69
C GLU A 265 -14.75 -14.12 -1.40
N GLN A 266 -14.06 -14.32 -0.28
CA GLN A 266 -12.92 -13.49 0.12
C GLN A 266 -11.74 -13.58 -0.87
N PHE A 267 -11.45 -14.78 -1.40
CA PHE A 267 -10.40 -14.96 -2.40
C PHE A 267 -10.72 -14.27 -3.72
N ARG A 268 -11.97 -14.37 -4.20
CA ARG A 268 -12.38 -13.67 -5.42
C ARG A 268 -12.37 -12.16 -5.23
N HIS A 269 -12.84 -11.67 -4.08
CA HIS A 269 -12.79 -10.26 -3.73
C HIS A 269 -11.34 -9.72 -3.77
N ALA A 270 -10.42 -10.35 -3.03
CA ALA A 270 -9.01 -9.96 -3.00
C ALA A 270 -8.33 -10.04 -4.37
N ALA A 271 -8.65 -11.08 -5.16
CA ALA A 271 -8.14 -11.23 -6.52
C ALA A 271 -8.57 -10.06 -7.41
N VAL A 272 -9.85 -9.69 -7.39
CA VAL A 272 -10.39 -8.62 -8.24
C VAL A 272 -9.91 -7.25 -7.76
N LYS A 273 -9.93 -7.00 -6.45
CA LYS A 273 -9.41 -5.76 -5.86
C LYS A 273 -7.98 -5.46 -6.32
N HIS A 274 -7.10 -6.46 -6.32
CA HIS A 274 -5.69 -6.22 -6.67
C HIS A 274 -5.34 -6.44 -8.13
N PHE A 275 -6.11 -7.21 -8.90
CA PHE A 275 -5.75 -7.61 -10.27
C PHE A 275 -6.83 -7.29 -11.31
N TRP A 276 -7.80 -6.43 -11.01
CA TRP A 276 -8.77 -5.99 -12.01
C TRP A 276 -8.12 -5.46 -13.31
N PRO A 277 -6.93 -4.81 -13.35
CA PRO A 277 -6.34 -4.41 -14.63
C PRO A 277 -5.95 -5.62 -15.48
N ALA A 278 -5.25 -6.60 -14.90
CA ALA A 278 -4.86 -7.84 -15.57
C ALA A 278 -6.06 -8.68 -16.02
N ILE A 279 -7.09 -8.78 -15.16
CA ILE A 279 -8.35 -9.49 -15.45
C ILE A 279 -9.10 -8.80 -16.60
N SER A 280 -9.22 -7.47 -16.56
CA SER A 280 -9.94 -6.69 -17.59
C SER A 280 -9.28 -6.78 -18.96
N ARG A 281 -7.95 -6.91 -19.01
CA ARG A 281 -7.18 -7.13 -20.23
C ARG A 281 -7.25 -8.57 -20.76
N GLY A 282 -7.73 -9.50 -19.93
CA GLY A 282 -7.73 -10.92 -20.25
C GLY A 282 -6.33 -11.56 -20.18
N ASP A 283 -5.41 -10.96 -19.42
CA ASP A 283 -4.06 -11.49 -19.19
C ASP A 283 -4.03 -12.44 -17.97
N LEU A 284 -4.98 -12.30 -17.05
CA LEU A 284 -5.13 -13.12 -15.85
C LEU A 284 -6.55 -13.65 -15.70
N ASP A 285 -6.68 -14.94 -15.39
CA ASP A 285 -7.95 -15.65 -15.19
C ASP A 285 -7.90 -16.37 -13.83
N VAL A 286 -8.66 -15.89 -12.86
CA VAL A 286 -8.64 -16.40 -11.49
C VAL A 286 -9.91 -17.18 -11.18
N ARG A 287 -9.76 -18.37 -10.63
CA ARG A 287 -10.85 -19.26 -10.23
C ARG A 287 -10.68 -19.73 -8.78
N VAL A 288 -11.80 -20.02 -8.14
CA VAL A 288 -11.83 -20.72 -6.85
C VAL A 288 -12.69 -21.97 -7.00
N ARG A 289 -12.18 -23.11 -6.53
CA ARG A 289 -12.90 -24.39 -6.52
C ARG A 289 -13.12 -24.84 -5.07
N THR A 290 -14.38 -25.03 -4.69
CA THR A 290 -14.76 -25.50 -3.35
C THR A 290 -14.69 -27.04 -3.28
N PRO A 291 -14.69 -27.64 -2.07
CA PRO A 291 -14.62 -29.09 -1.92
C PRO A 291 -15.79 -29.87 -2.55
N ASP A 292 -16.94 -29.21 -2.73
CA ASP A 292 -18.10 -29.80 -3.40
C ASP A 292 -17.93 -29.90 -4.93
N GLY A 293 -16.83 -29.33 -5.46
CA GLY A 293 -16.47 -29.33 -6.88
C GLY A 293 -17.08 -28.16 -7.66
N ASP A 294 -17.72 -27.21 -6.98
CA ASP A 294 -18.19 -25.97 -7.60
C ASP A 294 -16.99 -25.07 -7.91
N GLU A 295 -16.96 -24.55 -9.13
CA GLU A 295 -15.90 -23.67 -9.63
C GLU A 295 -16.48 -22.30 -9.96
N GLU A 296 -15.93 -21.28 -9.33
CA GLU A 296 -16.36 -19.90 -9.43
C GLU A 296 -15.24 -19.04 -10.03
N VAL A 297 -15.59 -18.24 -11.05
CA VAL A 297 -14.63 -17.37 -11.74
C VAL A 297 -14.69 -15.97 -11.13
N ALA A 298 -13.55 -15.44 -10.74
CA ALA A 298 -13.42 -14.09 -10.21
C ALA A 298 -13.77 -13.07 -11.30
N ASN A 299 -14.65 -12.14 -10.99
CA ASN A 299 -15.13 -11.11 -11.91
C ASN A 299 -15.43 -9.81 -11.14
N TRP A 300 -15.72 -8.73 -11.87
CA TRP A 300 -15.84 -7.39 -11.26
C TRP A 300 -16.95 -7.27 -10.22
N ASP A 301 -17.94 -8.17 -10.21
CA ASP A 301 -19.02 -8.17 -9.21
C ASP A 301 -18.54 -8.69 -7.84
N ASP A 302 -17.40 -9.41 -7.79
CA ASP A 302 -16.82 -9.90 -6.54
C ASP A 302 -16.12 -8.79 -5.72
N ALA A 303 -15.85 -7.62 -6.32
CA ALA A 303 -15.33 -6.45 -5.63
C ALA A 303 -16.16 -5.19 -5.96
N PRO A 304 -17.28 -4.99 -5.25
CA PRO A 304 -18.13 -3.81 -5.42
C PRO A 304 -17.31 -2.51 -5.28
N GLY A 305 -17.50 -1.57 -6.21
CA GLY A 305 -16.70 -0.34 -6.32
C GLY A 305 -15.51 -0.40 -7.29
N VAL A 306 -15.16 -1.57 -7.84
CA VAL A 306 -14.07 -1.67 -8.84
C VAL A 306 -14.46 -1.14 -10.22
N ARG A 307 -15.73 -1.23 -10.62
CA ARG A 307 -16.13 -0.92 -12.01
C ARG A 307 -15.80 0.51 -12.46
N PRO A 308 -15.98 1.57 -11.67
CA PRO A 308 -15.56 2.92 -12.07
C PRO A 308 -14.06 3.01 -12.43
N PHE A 309 -13.19 2.27 -11.72
CA PHE A 309 -11.77 2.20 -12.05
C PHE A 309 -11.51 1.41 -13.33
N VAL A 310 -12.19 0.28 -13.53
CA VAL A 310 -12.10 -0.53 -14.76
C VAL A 310 -12.53 0.28 -15.98
N GLU A 311 -13.65 1.00 -15.88
CA GLU A 311 -14.13 1.87 -16.96
C GLU A 311 -13.15 3.01 -17.25
N CYS A 312 -12.60 3.63 -16.20
CA CYS A 312 -11.55 4.65 -16.33
C CYS A 312 -10.31 4.09 -17.05
N TYR A 313 -9.77 2.97 -16.58
CA TYR A 313 -8.58 2.32 -17.16
C TYR A 313 -8.79 1.84 -18.59
N SER A 314 -9.99 1.38 -18.95
CA SER A 314 -10.30 0.93 -20.31
C SER A 314 -10.03 2.00 -21.38
N GLN A 315 -10.01 3.27 -20.99
CA GLN A 315 -9.77 4.41 -21.88
C GLN A 315 -8.27 4.75 -22.04
N LEU A 316 -7.34 4.07 -21.35
CA LEU A 316 -5.89 4.38 -21.32
C LEU A 316 -5.26 4.68 -22.70
N PHE A 317 -5.70 3.95 -23.73
CA PHE A 317 -5.20 4.08 -25.11
C PHE A 317 -6.23 4.68 -26.09
N GLU A 318 -7.40 5.12 -25.60
CA GLU A 318 -8.49 5.68 -26.39
C GLU A 318 -8.68 7.19 -26.15
N VAL A 319 -8.47 7.65 -24.92
CA VAL A 319 -8.66 9.05 -24.52
C VAL A 319 -7.37 9.87 -24.69
N GLU A 320 -7.54 11.09 -25.20
CA GLU A 320 -6.44 12.06 -25.43
C GLU A 320 -6.78 13.47 -24.91
N THR A 321 -7.98 13.66 -24.33
CA THR A 321 -8.41 14.95 -23.75
C THR A 321 -7.93 15.05 -22.30
N ASP A 322 -7.51 16.24 -21.90
CA ASP A 322 -7.15 16.61 -20.52
C ASP A 322 -8.31 17.27 -19.75
N GLU A 323 -9.45 17.52 -20.40
CA GLU A 323 -10.65 18.10 -19.80
C GLU A 323 -11.76 17.07 -19.58
N LEU A 324 -12.52 17.23 -18.49
CA LEU A 324 -13.74 16.46 -18.20
C LEU A 324 -14.97 17.11 -18.85
N GLU A 325 -15.72 16.34 -19.64
CA GLU A 325 -16.94 16.79 -20.34
C GLU A 325 -18.24 16.51 -19.56
N GLY A 326 -18.14 16.23 -18.25
CA GLY A 326 -19.25 15.94 -17.35
C GLY A 326 -19.27 14.51 -16.79
N PRO A 327 -20.29 14.14 -16.01
CA PRO A 327 -20.33 12.88 -15.26
C PRO A 327 -20.11 11.64 -16.13
N GLY A 328 -19.18 10.77 -15.72
CA GLY A 328 -18.77 9.57 -16.44
C GLY A 328 -17.77 9.81 -17.57
N SER A 329 -17.41 11.07 -17.87
CA SER A 329 -16.31 11.36 -18.80
C SER A 329 -14.96 11.00 -18.17
N VAL A 330 -13.99 10.73 -19.05
CA VAL A 330 -12.62 10.39 -18.67
C VAL A 330 -11.69 11.41 -19.33
N ALA A 331 -10.70 11.88 -18.56
CA ALA A 331 -9.61 12.72 -19.01
C ALA A 331 -8.27 12.01 -18.75
N LYS A 332 -7.24 12.39 -19.50
CA LYS A 332 -5.88 11.87 -19.39
C LYS A 332 -4.91 13.02 -19.14
N ALA A 333 -4.26 12.98 -17.99
CA ALA A 333 -3.18 13.86 -17.60
C ALA A 333 -1.88 13.06 -17.45
N THR A 334 -0.80 13.76 -17.11
CA THR A 334 0.52 13.15 -16.88
C THR A 334 1.15 13.66 -15.60
N VAL A 335 1.86 12.80 -14.89
CA VAL A 335 2.66 13.18 -13.71
C VAL A 335 4.15 13.06 -14.06
N ASP A 336 4.89 14.15 -13.86
CA ASP A 336 6.34 14.18 -14.08
C ASP A 336 7.10 13.33 -13.04
N ILE A 337 8.02 12.51 -13.52
CA ILE A 337 8.93 11.70 -12.69
C ILE A 337 10.36 11.74 -13.23
N THR A 338 11.31 11.89 -12.32
CA THR A 338 12.73 11.69 -12.62
C THR A 338 13.18 10.36 -12.04
N VAL A 339 13.53 9.39 -12.89
CA VAL A 339 14.18 8.15 -12.44
C VAL A 339 15.66 8.45 -12.20
N PRO A 340 16.16 8.37 -10.95
CA PRO A 340 17.54 8.73 -10.66
C PRO A 340 18.54 7.77 -11.32
N GLU A 341 19.78 8.23 -11.53
CA GLU A 341 20.85 7.40 -12.09
C GLU A 341 21.16 6.18 -11.21
N GLU A 342 21.41 5.03 -11.85
CA GLU A 342 21.83 3.82 -11.16
C GLU A 342 23.28 3.86 -10.67
N ASN A 343 23.53 3.19 -9.56
CA ASN A 343 24.84 3.19 -8.92
C ASN A 343 25.83 2.27 -9.67
N GLU A 344 26.76 2.88 -10.41
CA GLU A 344 27.85 2.17 -11.11
C GLU A 344 28.73 1.29 -10.20
N GLY A 345 28.71 1.52 -8.88
CA GLY A 345 29.44 0.70 -7.91
C GLY A 345 28.73 -0.58 -7.50
N VAL A 346 27.49 -0.79 -7.96
CA VAL A 346 26.64 -1.94 -7.60
C VAL A 346 26.23 -2.74 -8.83
N LEU A 347 26.06 -2.07 -9.98
CA LEU A 347 25.58 -2.68 -11.21
C LEU A 347 26.66 -2.58 -12.31
N ASP A 348 26.82 -3.66 -13.08
CA ASP A 348 27.83 -3.74 -14.16
C ASP A 348 27.48 -2.85 -15.37
N ALA A 349 26.19 -2.58 -15.58
CA ALA A 349 25.66 -1.73 -16.65
C ALA A 349 24.53 -0.84 -16.08
N PRO A 350 24.87 0.27 -15.41
CA PRO A 350 23.91 1.16 -14.79
C PRO A 350 23.15 1.97 -15.84
N ASP A 351 21.85 2.08 -15.64
CA ASP A 351 20.99 2.99 -16.40
C ASP A 351 21.25 4.46 -16.01
N PRO A 352 21.23 5.40 -16.99
CA PRO A 352 21.36 6.82 -16.70
C PRO A 352 20.10 7.36 -15.99
N GLU A 353 20.16 8.63 -15.57
CA GLU A 353 18.95 9.35 -15.16
C GLU A 353 17.99 9.52 -16.34
N TYR A 354 16.69 9.36 -16.09
CA TYR A 354 15.63 9.60 -17.07
C TYR A 354 14.63 10.61 -16.52
N GLU A 355 14.37 11.68 -17.26
CA GLU A 355 13.23 12.58 -17.05
C GLU A 355 12.09 12.11 -17.96
N THR A 356 10.94 11.77 -17.37
CA THR A 356 9.81 11.20 -18.09
C THR A 356 8.49 11.49 -17.36
N THR A 357 7.39 10.96 -17.89
CA THR A 357 6.05 11.08 -17.31
C THR A 357 5.43 9.72 -17.08
N VAL A 358 4.44 9.68 -16.20
CA VAL A 358 3.51 8.55 -16.05
C VAL A 358 2.09 9.01 -16.36
N ASP A 359 1.28 8.12 -16.92
CA ASP A 359 -0.10 8.41 -17.32
C ASP A 359 -1.03 8.44 -16.10
N LEU A 360 -1.91 9.43 -16.05
CA LEU A 360 -2.96 9.56 -15.04
C LEU A 360 -4.31 9.66 -15.74
N LEU A 361 -5.15 8.64 -15.59
CA LEU A 361 -6.53 8.69 -16.05
C LEU A 361 -7.44 9.12 -14.92
N ILE A 362 -8.36 10.02 -15.22
CA ILE A 362 -9.26 10.63 -14.25
C ILE A 362 -10.67 10.50 -14.80
N ARG A 363 -11.57 9.91 -14.03
CA ARG A 363 -12.98 9.78 -14.38
C ARG A 363 -13.82 10.57 -13.40
N GLN A 364 -14.66 11.46 -13.91
CA GLN A 364 -15.69 12.11 -13.10
C GLN A 364 -16.77 11.09 -12.74
N LEU A 365 -17.14 11.00 -11.45
CA LEU A 365 -18.16 10.07 -11.01
C LEU A 365 -19.55 10.48 -11.51
N ASN A 366 -20.33 9.47 -11.89
CA ASN A 366 -21.76 9.62 -12.15
C ASN A 366 -22.60 9.02 -10.99
N PRO A 367 -23.92 9.28 -10.93
CA PRO A 367 -24.75 8.80 -9.82
C PRO A 367 -24.75 7.28 -9.61
N THR A 368 -24.61 6.49 -10.68
CA THR A 368 -24.51 5.02 -10.58
C THR A 368 -23.19 4.59 -9.96
N ASP A 369 -22.10 5.27 -10.26
CA ASP A 369 -20.80 5.00 -9.62
C ASP A 369 -20.89 5.21 -8.09
N THR A 370 -21.58 6.28 -7.65
CA THR A 370 -21.80 6.53 -6.21
C THR A 370 -22.63 5.45 -5.53
N GLU A 371 -23.68 4.96 -6.20
CA GLU A 371 -24.49 3.86 -5.69
C GLU A 371 -23.66 2.57 -5.51
N GLU A 372 -22.74 2.26 -6.44
CA GLU A 372 -21.86 1.10 -6.32
C GLU A 372 -20.86 1.21 -5.14
N PHE A 373 -20.38 2.42 -4.84
CA PHE A 373 -19.51 2.64 -3.68
C PHE A 373 -20.26 2.51 -2.36
N ASP A 374 -21.54 2.91 -2.31
CA ASP A 374 -22.38 2.77 -1.12
C ASP A 374 -22.75 1.30 -0.82
N GLU A 375 -22.56 0.38 -1.78
CA GLU A 375 -22.76 -1.07 -1.61
C GLU A 375 -21.56 -1.78 -0.96
N SER A 376 -20.40 -1.12 -0.84
CA SER A 376 -19.15 -1.70 -0.32
C SER A 376 -18.69 -1.00 0.96
N ASP A 377 -18.24 -1.78 1.95
CA ASP A 377 -17.53 -1.25 3.12
C ASP A 377 -16.01 -1.15 2.90
N ASP A 378 -15.50 -1.52 1.72
CA ASP A 378 -14.08 -1.38 1.37
C ASP A 378 -13.71 0.09 1.12
N ARG A 379 -12.84 0.63 1.97
CA ARG A 379 -12.40 2.03 1.91
C ARG A 379 -11.45 2.32 0.76
N ASP A 380 -10.79 1.30 0.24
CA ASP A 380 -9.86 1.44 -0.88
C ASP A 380 -10.65 1.61 -2.19
N LEU A 381 -11.77 0.89 -2.29
CA LEU A 381 -12.72 0.95 -3.39
C LEU A 381 -13.80 2.00 -3.13
N SER A 382 -13.39 3.25 -2.96
CA SER A 382 -14.29 4.38 -2.70
C SER A 382 -13.99 5.58 -3.60
N ARG A 383 -14.84 6.62 -3.52
CA ARG A 383 -14.64 7.87 -4.26
C ARG A 383 -13.34 8.59 -3.89
N ASN A 384 -12.87 9.42 -4.80
CA ASN A 384 -11.70 10.30 -4.66
C ASN A 384 -10.45 9.50 -4.29
N ARG A 385 -10.29 8.36 -4.95
CA ARG A 385 -9.17 7.43 -4.80
C ARG A 385 -8.39 7.35 -6.10
N VAL A 386 -7.08 7.19 -5.97
CA VAL A 386 -6.17 6.92 -7.10
C VAL A 386 -5.64 5.50 -6.97
N ALA A 387 -6.03 4.61 -7.87
CA ALA A 387 -5.46 3.28 -7.97
C ALA A 387 -4.09 3.35 -8.67
N ARG A 388 -3.02 2.94 -8.00
CA ARG A 388 -1.65 2.98 -8.57
C ARG A 388 -1.23 1.61 -9.07
N LEU A 389 -0.71 1.52 -10.30
CA LEU A 389 -0.22 0.27 -10.87
C LEU A 389 1.06 0.44 -11.70
N ARG A 390 1.75 -0.69 -11.91
CA ARG A 390 2.92 -0.80 -12.80
C ARG A 390 2.80 -2.00 -13.74
N GLY A 391 3.86 -2.33 -14.48
CA GLY A 391 3.90 -3.32 -15.58
C GLY A 391 3.26 -4.68 -15.29
N ALA A 392 3.31 -5.15 -14.04
CA ALA A 392 2.65 -6.39 -13.60
C ALA A 392 1.11 -6.33 -13.61
N GLN A 393 0.48 -5.22 -13.97
CA GLN A 393 -1.00 -5.06 -14.00
C GLN A 393 -1.68 -5.40 -12.67
N MET A 394 -0.93 -5.25 -11.58
CA MET A 394 -1.37 -5.39 -10.20
C MET A 394 -1.47 -4.00 -9.58
N ILE A 395 -2.53 -3.77 -8.81
CA ILE A 395 -2.69 -2.58 -7.98
C ILE A 395 -1.70 -2.64 -6.81
N VAL A 396 -0.87 -1.62 -6.71
CA VAL A 396 0.06 -1.42 -5.60
C VAL A 396 -0.73 -1.01 -4.37
N ASP A 397 -1.57 0.01 -4.50
CA ASP A 397 -2.46 0.54 -3.47
C ASP A 397 -3.48 1.53 -4.05
N TYR A 398 -4.33 2.06 -3.15
CA TYR A 398 -5.33 3.08 -3.40
C TYR A 398 -5.07 4.30 -2.53
N VAL A 399 -4.70 5.41 -3.15
CA VAL A 399 -4.33 6.65 -2.43
C VAL A 399 -5.55 7.55 -2.26
N ASP A 400 -5.79 8.04 -1.05
CA ASP A 400 -6.83 9.03 -0.75
C ASP A 400 -6.45 10.40 -1.35
N LYS A 401 -7.35 10.95 -2.16
CA LYS A 401 -7.26 12.29 -2.74
C LYS A 401 -8.58 13.05 -2.61
N SER A 402 -9.29 12.81 -1.52
CA SER A 402 -10.56 13.49 -1.20
C SER A 402 -10.38 15.01 -1.16
N SER A 403 -9.23 15.49 -0.66
CA SER A 403 -8.92 16.92 -0.60
C SER A 403 -8.88 17.64 -1.95
N VAL A 404 -8.67 16.91 -3.05
CA VAL A 404 -8.70 17.50 -4.39
C VAL A 404 -10.15 17.76 -4.84
N ALA A 405 -11.08 16.90 -4.42
CA ALA A 405 -12.50 17.00 -4.74
C ALA A 405 -13.25 18.02 -3.88
N ASP A 406 -12.67 18.51 -2.77
CA ASP A 406 -13.30 19.54 -1.91
C ASP A 406 -13.73 20.79 -2.70
N ARG A 407 -13.06 21.07 -3.82
CA ARG A 407 -13.30 22.23 -4.71
C ARG A 407 -13.68 21.85 -6.14
N GLY A 408 -14.06 20.60 -6.37
CA GLY A 408 -14.32 20.08 -7.71
C GLY A 408 -15.33 18.94 -7.70
N ASP A 409 -15.36 18.17 -8.78
CA ASP A 409 -16.23 17.01 -8.89
C ASP A 409 -15.63 15.77 -8.20
N ASP A 410 -16.50 14.92 -7.64
CA ASP A 410 -16.09 13.60 -7.16
C ASP A 410 -15.54 12.77 -8.34
N PHE A 411 -14.43 12.06 -8.12
CA PHE A 411 -13.71 11.33 -9.17
C PHE A 411 -13.19 9.95 -8.71
N VAL A 412 -12.76 9.14 -9.67
CA VAL A 412 -11.74 8.08 -9.44
C VAL A 412 -10.63 8.25 -10.46
N ALA A 413 -9.43 7.85 -10.08
CA ALA A 413 -8.29 7.93 -10.98
C ALA A 413 -7.44 6.66 -10.98
N VAL A 414 -6.70 6.47 -12.06
CA VAL A 414 -5.77 5.36 -12.26
C VAL A 414 -4.43 5.92 -12.69
N LEU A 415 -3.41 5.73 -11.84
CA LEU A 415 -2.03 6.12 -12.13
C LEU A 415 -1.30 4.93 -12.73
N VAL A 416 -0.95 5.03 -14.01
CA VAL A 416 -0.35 3.96 -14.81
C VAL A 416 1.13 4.23 -15.01
N CYS A 417 1.96 3.44 -14.32
CA CYS A 417 3.41 3.65 -14.30
C CYS A 417 4.17 2.57 -15.07
N GLY A 418 5.42 2.88 -15.44
CA GLY A 418 6.38 1.89 -15.94
C GLY A 418 5.93 1.25 -17.24
N GLU A 419 6.06 -0.08 -17.32
CA GLU A 419 5.72 -0.84 -18.53
C GLU A 419 4.21 -0.91 -18.79
N ALA A 420 3.35 -0.61 -17.80
CA ALA A 420 1.89 -0.64 -17.96
C ALA A 420 1.36 0.45 -18.92
N GLN A 421 2.16 1.47 -19.20
CA GLN A 421 1.87 2.53 -20.18
C GLN A 421 2.00 2.04 -21.63
N SER A 422 2.49 0.83 -21.86
CA SER A 422 2.54 0.23 -23.19
C SER A 422 1.30 -0.64 -23.46
N PRO A 423 0.72 -0.56 -24.67
CA PRO A 423 -0.29 -1.51 -25.11
C PRO A 423 0.19 -2.96 -25.00
N ASN A 424 -0.74 -3.90 -24.83
CA ASN A 424 -0.38 -5.32 -24.76
C ASN A 424 0.34 -5.77 -26.04
N GLY A 425 1.45 -6.49 -25.88
CA GLY A 425 2.31 -6.95 -26.99
C GLY A 425 3.29 -5.93 -27.56
N ASP A 426 3.19 -4.64 -27.19
CA ASP A 426 4.16 -3.63 -27.59
C ASP A 426 5.42 -3.70 -26.72
N THR A 427 6.54 -3.28 -27.30
CA THR A 427 7.84 -3.26 -26.59
C THR A 427 7.97 -1.96 -25.80
N PRO A 428 8.09 -2.00 -24.46
CA PRO A 428 8.21 -0.78 -23.65
C PRO A 428 9.46 0.03 -24.00
N THR A 429 9.36 1.35 -23.88
CA THR A 429 10.50 2.26 -24.10
C THR A 429 11.55 2.11 -23.00
N PRO A 430 12.81 2.53 -23.23
CA PRO A 430 13.84 2.54 -22.18
C PRO A 430 13.42 3.29 -20.92
N GLU A 431 12.71 4.41 -21.06
CA GLU A 431 12.19 5.22 -19.95
C GLU A 431 11.15 4.44 -19.14
N GLN A 432 10.18 3.78 -19.81
CA GLN A 432 9.17 2.96 -19.14
C GLN A 432 9.80 1.80 -18.37
N ARG A 433 10.81 1.13 -18.95
CA ARG A 433 11.57 0.08 -18.25
C ARG A 433 12.36 0.61 -17.06
N ALA A 434 12.91 1.82 -17.17
CA ALA A 434 13.63 2.47 -16.07
C ALA A 434 12.67 2.78 -14.92
N VAL A 435 11.47 3.33 -15.21
CA VAL A 435 10.42 3.55 -14.21
C VAL A 435 9.99 2.23 -13.58
N GLU A 436 9.73 1.18 -14.37
CA GLU A 436 9.37 -0.15 -13.86
C GLU A 436 10.41 -0.70 -12.88
N LYS A 437 11.69 -0.65 -13.27
CA LYS A 437 12.83 -1.10 -12.44
C LYS A 437 13.00 -0.25 -11.18
N PHE A 438 12.69 1.04 -11.25
CA PHE A 438 12.75 1.94 -10.10
C PHE A 438 11.65 1.63 -9.09
N LEU A 439 10.40 1.55 -9.55
CA LEU A 439 9.24 1.29 -8.71
C LEU A 439 9.25 -0.12 -8.12
N LYS A 440 9.55 -1.16 -8.92
CA LYS A 440 9.67 -2.55 -8.43
C LYS A 440 10.69 -2.70 -7.30
N ARG A 441 11.75 -1.89 -7.28
CA ARG A 441 12.76 -1.89 -6.19
C ARG A 441 12.37 -1.04 -4.99
N SER A 442 11.41 -0.13 -5.17
CA SER A 442 10.86 0.67 -4.08
C SER A 442 9.83 -0.10 -3.26
N GLU A 443 9.24 -1.15 -3.84
CA GLU A 443 8.23 -1.99 -3.19
C GLU A 443 8.80 -2.76 -1.98
N PRO A 444 8.07 -2.79 -0.86
CA PRO A 444 8.34 -3.73 0.23
C PRO A 444 7.98 -5.14 -0.20
N THR A 445 8.28 -6.15 0.63
CA THR A 445 7.96 -7.54 0.29
C THR A 445 6.46 -7.82 0.18
N GLN A 446 5.62 -7.00 0.79
CA GLN A 446 4.16 -7.11 0.69
C GLN A 446 3.63 -6.52 -0.62
N HIS A 447 4.45 -5.75 -1.34
CA HIS A 447 4.13 -5.04 -2.59
C HIS A 447 3.05 -3.96 -2.47
N ASP A 448 2.64 -3.56 -1.27
CA ASP A 448 1.49 -2.70 -0.93
C ASP A 448 1.77 -1.19 -0.92
N ASP A 449 2.98 -0.77 -1.26
CA ASP A 449 3.37 0.63 -1.27
C ASP A 449 4.66 0.83 -2.09
N TRP A 450 4.93 2.06 -2.51
CA TRP A 450 6.23 2.49 -3.01
C TRP A 450 7.00 3.25 -1.93
N GLN A 451 8.04 2.61 -1.38
CA GLN A 451 8.80 3.17 -0.26
C GLN A 451 10.11 3.80 -0.71
N GLY A 452 10.11 5.13 -0.81
CA GLY A 452 11.33 5.92 -1.05
C GLY A 452 12.14 6.13 0.24
N SER A 453 11.46 6.35 1.36
CA SER A 453 12.08 6.54 2.68
C SER A 453 12.37 5.19 3.35
N LYS A 454 13.41 5.12 4.20
CA LYS A 454 13.83 3.88 4.92
C LYS A 454 14.10 2.63 4.05
N ASN A 455 14.18 2.77 2.72
CA ASN A 455 14.52 1.70 1.80
C ASN A 455 16.03 1.72 1.47
N ASP A 456 16.83 1.03 2.29
CA ASP A 456 18.28 0.94 2.10
C ASP A 456 18.67 0.18 0.82
N TYR A 457 17.81 -0.74 0.37
CA TYR A 457 18.02 -1.47 -0.88
C TYR A 457 17.93 -0.53 -2.09
N LEU A 458 16.89 0.29 -2.16
CA LEU A 458 16.71 1.29 -3.22
C LEU A 458 17.85 2.33 -3.21
N LYS A 459 18.22 2.83 -2.02
CA LYS A 459 19.34 3.79 -1.84
C LYS A 459 20.71 3.21 -2.19
N LYS A 460 20.88 1.89 -2.11
CA LYS A 460 22.11 1.22 -2.58
C LYS A 460 22.18 1.25 -4.11
N HIS A 461 21.06 1.05 -4.79
CA HIS A 461 20.99 0.86 -6.25
C HIS A 461 20.88 2.16 -7.05
N TYR A 462 20.34 3.22 -6.46
CA TYR A 462 20.16 4.52 -7.13
C TYR A 462 20.90 5.64 -6.39
N ARG A 463 21.22 6.71 -7.10
CA ARG A 463 21.81 7.94 -6.55
C ARG A 463 20.96 9.15 -6.96
N GLY A 464 20.72 10.07 -6.04
CA GLY A 464 19.96 11.30 -6.31
C GLY A 464 18.69 11.42 -5.47
N THR A 465 17.65 12.01 -6.04
CA THR A 465 16.41 12.45 -5.37
C THR A 465 15.38 11.33 -5.15
N ILE A 466 15.82 10.13 -4.77
CA ILE A 466 14.98 8.92 -4.62
C ILE A 466 13.68 9.17 -3.84
N VAL A 467 13.79 9.73 -2.63
CA VAL A 467 12.63 9.93 -1.74
C VAL A 467 11.62 10.90 -2.34
N LYS A 468 12.11 11.97 -2.97
CA LYS A 468 11.28 13.01 -3.59
C LYS A 468 10.48 12.44 -4.77
N GLU A 469 11.12 11.63 -5.60
CA GLU A 469 10.51 11.11 -6.83
C GLU A 469 9.48 10.02 -6.54
N ILE A 470 9.69 9.20 -5.49
CA ILE A 470 8.64 8.29 -5.01
C ILE A 470 7.48 9.06 -4.38
N ALA A 471 7.76 10.03 -3.51
CA ALA A 471 6.73 10.84 -2.86
C ALA A 471 5.91 11.66 -3.88
N ALA A 472 6.46 11.97 -5.06
CA ALA A 472 5.75 12.68 -6.11
C ALA A 472 4.58 11.87 -6.70
N LEU A 473 4.63 10.54 -6.67
CA LEU A 473 3.57 9.63 -7.15
C LEU A 473 2.44 9.42 -6.15
N GLU A 474 2.48 10.12 -5.02
CA GLU A 474 1.43 10.08 -3.99
C GLU A 474 1.05 11.49 -3.53
N GLY A 475 2.00 12.41 -3.43
CA GLY A 475 1.80 13.74 -2.87
C GLY A 475 1.57 14.82 -3.92
N GLU A 476 2.33 15.91 -3.79
CA GLU A 476 2.04 17.20 -4.40
C GLU A 476 1.96 17.18 -5.94
N ARG A 477 2.82 16.41 -6.64
CA ARG A 477 2.77 16.37 -8.12
C ARG A 477 1.52 15.66 -8.62
N LEU A 478 1.12 14.56 -7.96
CA LEU A 478 -0.12 13.87 -8.25
C LEU A 478 -1.34 14.75 -7.92
N GLU A 479 -1.36 15.39 -6.75
CA GLU A 479 -2.43 16.31 -6.35
C GLU A 479 -2.59 17.47 -7.33
N ARG A 480 -1.49 18.05 -7.82
CA ARG A 480 -1.52 19.11 -8.83
C ARG A 480 -2.11 18.61 -10.14
N ALA A 481 -1.66 17.47 -10.65
CA ALA A 481 -2.16 16.90 -11.90
C ALA A 481 -3.66 16.54 -11.82
N LEU A 482 -4.14 16.12 -10.64
CA LEU A 482 -5.58 15.91 -10.40
C LEU A 482 -6.34 17.24 -10.35
N ALA A 483 -5.84 18.22 -9.59
CA ALA A 483 -6.50 19.50 -9.40
C ALA A 483 -6.66 20.28 -10.70
N GLU A 484 -5.68 20.20 -11.61
CA GLU A 484 -5.73 20.82 -12.95
C GLU A 484 -6.88 20.30 -13.82
N VAL A 485 -7.39 19.09 -13.54
CA VAL A 485 -8.48 18.45 -14.31
C VAL A 485 -9.81 18.50 -13.57
N VAL A 486 -9.80 18.34 -12.25
CA VAL A 486 -11.00 18.14 -11.42
C VAL A 486 -11.58 19.46 -10.90
N GLN A 487 -10.76 20.49 -10.67
CA GLN A 487 -11.24 21.76 -10.13
C GLN A 487 -11.84 22.64 -11.22
N GLU A 488 -12.99 23.27 -10.93
CA GLU A 488 -13.57 24.26 -11.83
C GLU A 488 -12.68 25.51 -11.90
N ASP A 489 -12.50 26.07 -13.10
CA ASP A 489 -11.83 27.37 -13.29
C ASP A 489 -12.55 28.46 -12.48
N VAL A 490 -11.99 28.83 -11.32
CA VAL A 490 -12.47 29.99 -10.55
C VAL A 490 -12.03 31.26 -11.28
N GLU A 491 -12.98 31.95 -11.92
CA GLU A 491 -12.72 33.28 -12.48
C GLU A 491 -12.21 34.22 -11.38
N SER A 492 -11.13 34.97 -11.66
CA SER A 492 -10.54 35.91 -10.72
C SER A 492 -11.58 36.95 -10.25
N GLY A 493 -12.10 36.79 -9.03
CA GLY A 493 -13.05 37.73 -8.45
C GLY A 493 -14.15 37.11 -7.58
N ASP A 494 -14.35 35.79 -7.62
CA ASP A 494 -15.27 35.11 -6.71
C ASP A 494 -14.54 34.66 -5.43
N GLY A 495 -15.17 34.92 -4.27
CA GLY A 495 -14.62 34.61 -2.96
C GLY A 495 -14.44 33.10 -2.79
N VAL A 496 -13.26 32.69 -2.32
CA VAL A 496 -12.88 31.29 -2.08
C VAL A 496 -13.77 30.72 -0.97
N PRO A 497 -14.65 29.74 -1.25
CA PRO A 497 -15.32 28.96 -0.21
C PRO A 497 -14.30 28.00 0.42
N ASP A 498 -14.39 27.79 1.73
CA ASP A 498 -13.53 26.88 2.51
C ASP A 498 -12.03 27.21 2.44
N MET A 499 -11.70 28.44 2.83
CA MET A 499 -10.33 28.87 3.14
C MET A 499 -9.89 28.49 4.57
N ASP A 500 -10.71 27.75 5.30
CA ASP A 500 -10.39 27.23 6.64
C ASP A 500 -9.56 25.92 6.59
N ASP A 501 -9.57 25.19 5.45
CA ASP A 501 -8.97 23.85 5.35
C ASP A 501 -7.60 23.81 4.62
N VAL A 502 -7.23 24.86 3.86
CA VAL A 502 -5.94 24.94 3.14
C VAL A 502 -4.87 25.71 3.93
N ALA A 503 -5.30 26.54 4.87
CA ALA A 503 -4.49 27.00 5.98
C ALA A 503 -5.40 26.84 7.20
N PRO A 504 -5.11 25.92 8.14
CA PRO A 504 -5.77 26.00 9.42
C PRO A 504 -5.38 27.37 9.98
N ILE A 505 -6.28 28.34 9.91
CA ILE A 505 -6.22 29.43 10.85
C ILE A 505 -6.49 28.73 12.17
N MET A 506 -5.41 28.34 12.86
CA MET A 506 -5.50 28.08 14.28
C MET A 506 -5.88 29.43 14.90
N GLY A 507 -7.19 29.69 14.94
CA GLY A 507 -7.84 30.45 15.99
C GLY A 507 -7.53 29.71 17.29
N GLY A 508 -6.28 29.85 17.73
CA GLY A 508 -5.84 29.41 19.02
C GLY A 508 -6.73 30.12 20.02
N ARG A 509 -7.62 29.34 20.64
CA ARG A 509 -8.14 29.67 21.95
C ARG A 509 -6.95 29.94 22.87
N THR A 510 -6.54 31.19 23.01
CA THR A 510 -6.00 31.67 24.27
C THR A 510 -7.18 32.11 25.12
N ASN A 511 -7.97 31.12 25.51
CA ASN A 511 -8.85 31.20 26.67
C ASN A 511 -8.78 29.81 27.30
N ASP A 512 -7.66 29.51 27.94
CA ASP A 512 -7.54 28.56 29.04
C ASP A 512 -6.25 28.82 29.82
N ASP A 513 -6.13 30.04 30.36
CA ASP A 513 -5.56 30.19 31.71
C ASP A 513 -6.74 30.34 32.66
N GLU A 514 -7.26 29.20 33.16
CA GLU A 514 -8.27 29.09 34.23
C GLU A 514 -7.78 29.66 35.59
N SER A 515 -7.01 30.75 35.58
CA SER A 515 -6.56 31.44 36.79
C SER A 515 -7.12 32.86 36.94
N LYS A 516 -7.87 33.41 35.97
CA LYS A 516 -8.65 34.65 36.15
C LYS A 516 -9.98 34.59 35.38
N GLY A 517 -11.08 34.41 36.10
CA GLY A 517 -12.41 34.27 35.52
C GLY A 517 -12.88 35.52 34.75
N GLY A 518 -13.04 35.37 33.44
CA GLY A 518 -13.76 36.29 32.54
C GLY A 518 -14.05 35.52 31.25
N GLY A 519 -15.31 35.49 30.80
CA GLY A 519 -15.68 34.92 29.49
C GLY A 519 -15.21 35.82 28.33
N PRO A 520 -15.49 35.45 27.07
CA PRO A 520 -15.22 36.35 25.94
C PRO A 520 -15.91 37.69 26.20
N VAL A 521 -15.22 38.79 25.90
CA VAL A 521 -15.69 40.17 26.10
C VAL A 521 -16.03 40.87 24.78
N MET A 522 -15.69 40.26 23.63
CA MET A 522 -15.89 40.79 22.27
C MET A 522 -16.70 39.83 21.41
N ASP A 523 -17.55 40.40 20.55
CA ASP A 523 -18.29 39.74 19.47
C ASP A 523 -17.71 40.23 18.13
N TRP A 524 -17.30 39.30 17.28
CA TRP A 524 -16.70 39.60 15.98
C TRP A 524 -17.72 39.31 14.87
N GLU A 525 -18.05 40.33 14.09
CA GLU A 525 -18.86 40.14 12.87
C GLU A 525 -18.00 39.57 11.74
N GLU A 526 -16.74 40.01 11.65
CA GLU A 526 -15.69 39.37 10.85
C GLU A 526 -14.46 39.14 11.74
N GLU A 527 -14.14 37.86 11.96
CA GLU A 527 -13.00 37.49 12.81
C GLU A 527 -11.69 38.05 12.26
N PRO A 528 -10.80 38.57 13.12
CA PRO A 528 -9.54 39.12 12.66
C PRO A 528 -8.68 38.08 11.92
N GLY A 529 -8.40 38.34 10.64
CA GLY A 529 -7.62 37.47 9.79
C GLY A 529 -6.37 38.14 9.24
N THR A 530 -5.39 37.33 8.84
CA THR A 530 -4.17 37.78 8.15
C THR A 530 -3.98 37.09 6.81
N TRP A 531 -3.44 37.80 5.83
CA TRP A 531 -2.96 37.24 4.56
C TRP A 531 -1.67 37.92 4.15
N PHE A 532 -0.92 37.34 3.21
CA PHE A 532 0.35 37.92 2.75
C PHE A 532 0.17 38.59 1.38
N ASP A 533 0.57 39.87 1.27
CA ASP A 533 0.51 40.64 0.01
C ASP A 533 1.68 41.62 -0.12
N ASP A 534 2.25 41.71 -1.32
CA ASP A 534 3.39 42.58 -1.70
C ASP A 534 4.55 42.67 -0.67
N GLY A 535 4.86 41.54 -0.02
CA GLY A 535 5.94 41.44 0.96
C GLY A 535 5.55 41.83 2.40
N ASN A 536 4.27 42.12 2.67
CA ASN A 536 3.75 42.47 4.00
C ASN A 536 2.67 41.47 4.43
N TRP A 537 2.53 41.28 5.74
CA TRP A 537 1.33 40.67 6.31
C TRP A 537 0.24 41.72 6.40
N MET A 538 -0.85 41.49 5.69
CA MET A 538 -2.07 42.29 5.74
C MET A 538 -3.04 41.68 6.74
N PHE A 539 -3.84 42.51 7.40
CA PHE A 539 -4.88 42.05 8.31
C PHE A 539 -6.11 42.92 8.27
N TYR A 540 -7.23 42.31 8.63
CA TYR A 540 -8.55 42.94 8.72
C TYR A 540 -9.33 42.33 9.87
N GLY A 541 -10.18 43.12 10.53
CA GLY A 541 -11.14 42.61 11.51
C GLY A 541 -12.27 43.60 11.78
N LYS A 542 -13.44 43.06 12.15
CA LYS A 542 -14.63 43.84 12.46
C LYS A 542 -15.39 43.26 13.66
N GLY A 543 -15.55 44.04 14.72
CA GLY A 543 -16.23 43.59 15.93
C GLY A 543 -16.29 44.64 17.04
N GLY A 544 -16.88 44.27 18.17
CA GLY A 544 -17.05 45.14 19.32
C GLY A 544 -17.49 44.41 20.60
N PRO A 545 -17.67 45.12 21.73
CA PRO A 545 -18.02 44.51 23.01
C PRO A 545 -19.33 43.72 22.96
N ILE A 546 -19.39 42.56 23.64
CA ILE A 546 -20.62 41.73 23.71
C ILE A 546 -21.73 42.46 24.49
N ASP A 547 -21.37 43.22 25.52
CA ASP A 547 -22.33 43.98 26.33
C ASP A 547 -22.54 45.36 25.73
N GLU A 548 -23.80 45.74 25.48
CA GLU A 548 -24.17 47.08 25.00
C GLU A 548 -23.86 48.17 26.05
N ASP A 549 -23.82 47.82 27.34
CA ASP A 549 -23.42 48.69 28.44
C ASP A 549 -21.93 48.48 28.79
N HIS A 550 -21.04 49.01 27.95
CA HIS A 550 -19.58 48.93 28.13
C HIS A 550 -18.93 50.30 28.43
N GLY A 551 -17.82 50.29 29.16
CA GLY A 551 -16.95 51.46 29.31
C GLY A 551 -16.07 51.68 28.06
N PRO A 552 -15.09 52.59 28.13
CA PRO A 552 -14.02 52.67 27.14
C PRO A 552 -13.32 51.31 27.01
N TRP A 553 -12.89 50.98 25.80
CA TRP A 553 -12.29 49.69 25.51
C TRP A 553 -11.13 49.85 24.53
N SER A 554 -10.26 48.86 24.49
CA SER A 554 -9.13 48.86 23.59
C SER A 554 -8.92 47.51 22.93
N VAL A 555 -8.34 47.53 21.73
CA VAL A 555 -7.93 46.32 20.99
C VAL A 555 -6.46 46.44 20.68
N THR A 556 -5.67 45.49 21.17
CA THR A 556 -4.24 45.38 20.86
C THR A 556 -4.02 44.30 19.82
N ILE A 557 -3.33 44.66 18.75
CA ILE A 557 -3.04 43.83 17.59
C ILE A 557 -1.54 43.53 17.57
N THR A 558 -1.20 42.25 17.54
CA THR A 558 0.17 41.74 17.41
C THR A 558 0.22 40.69 16.30
N ILE A 559 1.33 40.61 15.58
CA ILE A 559 1.57 39.55 14.59
C ILE A 559 2.79 38.77 15.06
N ASP A 560 2.64 37.49 15.33
CA ASP A 560 3.73 36.62 15.81
C ASP A 560 4.19 35.65 14.73
N ARG A 561 5.49 35.42 14.61
CA ARG A 561 6.03 34.33 13.77
C ARG A 561 5.92 33.00 14.48
N LEU A 562 5.48 31.98 13.74
CA LEU A 562 5.44 30.61 14.19
C LEU A 562 6.69 29.85 13.73
N ASP A 563 7.31 29.13 14.67
CA ASP A 563 8.35 28.15 14.38
C ASP A 563 7.73 26.81 13.92
N VAL A 564 8.58 25.87 13.46
CA VAL A 564 8.20 24.53 12.95
C VAL A 564 7.42 23.68 13.97
N ASP A 565 7.43 24.05 15.24
CA ASP A 565 6.69 23.42 16.33
C ASP A 565 5.47 24.23 16.80
N GLU A 566 5.03 25.20 15.99
CA GLU A 566 3.90 26.11 16.25
C GLU A 566 4.07 26.98 17.51
N SER A 567 5.30 27.10 18.02
CA SER A 567 5.63 28.02 19.10
C SER A 567 5.94 29.42 18.56
N SER A 568 5.45 30.47 19.24
CA SER A 568 5.72 31.86 18.84
C SER A 568 7.18 32.21 19.11
N SER A 569 7.95 32.54 18.07
CA SER A 569 9.39 32.75 18.16
C SER A 569 9.78 34.21 18.36
N ASP A 570 9.17 35.13 17.60
CA ASP A 570 9.42 36.58 17.57
C ASP A 570 8.21 37.34 16.94
N SER A 571 7.90 38.56 17.40
CA SER A 571 6.83 39.41 16.84
C SER A 571 7.27 40.16 15.57
N ILE A 572 6.38 40.24 14.58
CA ILE A 572 6.53 41.06 13.37
C ILE A 572 5.97 42.47 13.65
N PRO A 573 6.77 43.54 13.54
CA PRO A 573 6.30 44.88 13.82
C PRO A 573 5.14 45.29 12.89
N VAL A 574 4.05 45.78 13.46
CA VAL A 574 2.95 46.37 12.70
C VAL A 574 3.35 47.75 12.17
N GLN A 575 3.33 47.92 10.84
CA GLN A 575 3.74 49.16 10.18
C GLN A 575 2.61 50.18 10.11
N SER A 576 1.40 49.73 9.79
CA SER A 576 0.25 50.62 9.66
C SER A 576 -1.04 49.94 10.12
N VAL A 577 -1.88 50.70 10.82
CA VAL A 577 -3.26 50.34 11.13
C VAL A 577 -4.12 51.53 10.78
N LYS A 578 -5.24 51.26 10.11
CA LYS A 578 -6.23 52.25 9.75
C LYS A 578 -7.58 51.80 10.30
N PRO A 579 -8.08 52.44 11.38
CA PRO A 579 -9.46 52.29 11.78
C PRO A 579 -10.34 52.90 10.68
N LEU A 580 -11.27 52.10 10.18
CA LEU A 580 -12.30 52.51 9.23
C LEU A 580 -13.48 53.17 9.96
N SER A 581 -13.57 52.95 11.27
CA SER A 581 -14.51 53.60 12.18
C SER A 581 -13.99 54.96 12.69
N PRO A 582 -14.80 56.04 12.65
CA PRO A 582 -14.38 57.37 13.13
C PRO A 582 -14.34 57.44 14.66
N GLY A 583 -13.33 58.11 15.22
CA GLY A 583 -13.24 58.37 16.67
C GLY A 583 -12.35 57.40 17.46
N VAL A 584 -11.65 56.49 16.77
CA VAL A 584 -10.70 55.54 17.36
C VAL A 584 -9.30 56.16 17.46
N GLY A 585 -8.69 56.12 18.65
CA GLY A 585 -7.30 56.48 18.88
C GLY A 585 -6.36 55.34 18.49
N ILE A 586 -5.15 55.65 18.02
CA ILE A 586 -4.14 54.66 17.67
C ILE A 586 -2.89 54.93 18.49
N VAL A 587 -2.42 53.92 19.23
CA VAL A 587 -1.19 53.95 20.02
C VAL A 587 -0.27 52.84 19.54
N GLN A 588 0.90 53.22 19.00
CA GLN A 588 1.90 52.25 18.54
C GLN A 588 2.86 51.91 19.69
N ASN A 589 2.93 50.62 20.03
CA ASN A 589 3.66 50.10 21.19
C ASN A 589 4.71 49.07 20.73
N GLY A 590 5.83 49.56 20.22
CA GLY A 590 6.89 48.71 19.68
C GLY A 590 6.39 47.94 18.46
N ASP A 591 6.25 46.63 18.60
CA ASP A 591 5.83 45.72 17.53
C ASP A 591 4.30 45.53 17.46
N SER A 592 3.56 46.07 18.44
CA SER A 592 2.09 45.99 18.53
C SER A 592 1.43 47.35 18.30
N VAL A 593 0.14 47.34 17.95
CA VAL A 593 -0.69 48.55 17.85
C VAL A 593 -1.95 48.37 18.69
N THR A 594 -2.23 49.36 19.53
CA THR A 594 -3.45 49.43 20.34
C THR A 594 -4.40 50.47 19.76
N LEU A 595 -5.65 50.06 19.54
CA LEU A 595 -6.76 50.92 19.15
C LEU A 595 -7.56 51.28 20.41
N ASP A 596 -7.53 52.54 20.81
CA ASP A 596 -8.31 53.06 21.94
C ASP A 596 -9.68 53.52 21.46
N VAL A 597 -10.74 52.96 22.05
CA VAL A 597 -12.11 53.15 21.61
C VAL A 597 -12.94 53.75 22.76
N ASP A 598 -13.63 54.84 22.46
CA ASP A 598 -14.50 55.53 23.42
C ASP A 598 -15.77 54.70 23.72
N GLU A 599 -16.35 54.89 24.91
CA GLU A 599 -17.58 54.22 25.36
C GLU A 599 -18.77 54.38 24.39
N SER A 600 -18.77 55.42 23.55
CA SER A 600 -19.84 55.67 22.57
C SER A 600 -19.75 54.86 21.27
N ILE A 601 -18.70 54.04 21.10
CA ILE A 601 -18.46 53.24 19.90
C ILE A 601 -18.64 51.75 20.25
N HIS A 602 -19.65 51.12 19.67
CA HIS A 602 -20.03 49.74 19.93
C HIS A 602 -19.43 48.73 18.95
N GLU A 603 -18.76 49.21 17.90
CA GLU A 603 -18.19 48.38 16.83
C GLU A 603 -17.01 49.14 16.21
N ILE A 604 -15.92 48.42 15.95
CA ILE A 604 -14.81 48.93 15.13
C ILE A 604 -14.60 48.03 13.92
N GLU A 605 -14.10 48.67 12.88
CA GLU A 605 -13.58 48.03 11.69
C GLU A 605 -12.18 48.58 11.46
N PHE A 606 -11.21 47.70 11.22
CA PHE A 606 -9.83 48.09 10.99
C PHE A 606 -9.16 47.21 9.95
N GLU A 607 -8.24 47.83 9.21
CA GLU A 607 -7.33 47.16 8.28
C GLU A 607 -5.90 47.61 8.59
N GLY A 608 -4.91 46.77 8.31
CA GLY A 608 -3.52 47.14 8.52
C GLY A 608 -2.52 46.25 7.82
N SER A 609 -1.25 46.61 7.99
CA SER A 609 -0.11 45.91 7.40
C SER A 609 1.07 45.85 8.35
N SER A 610 1.83 44.76 8.30
CA SER A 610 3.13 44.63 8.96
C SER A 610 4.21 45.45 8.25
N GLU A 611 5.38 45.57 8.89
CA GLU A 611 6.60 45.92 8.17
C GLU A 611 6.93 44.84 7.13
N LYS A 612 7.54 45.28 6.03
CA LYS A 612 7.88 44.41 4.92
C LYS A 612 8.88 43.35 5.34
N VAL A 613 8.53 42.08 5.13
CA VAL A 613 9.34 40.93 5.58
C VAL A 613 10.34 40.50 4.50
N VAL A 614 10.01 40.69 3.21
CA VAL A 614 10.90 40.33 2.08
C VAL A 614 10.78 41.32 0.92
N ASP A 615 11.88 41.62 0.21
CA ASP A 615 11.90 42.51 -0.96
C ASP A 615 11.82 41.74 -2.29
N GLY A 616 10.81 42.06 -3.11
CA GLY A 616 10.84 41.80 -4.56
C GLY A 616 10.51 40.38 -5.02
N ILE A 617 9.58 39.71 -4.34
CA ILE A 617 9.10 38.38 -4.76
C ILE A 617 7.87 38.53 -5.65
N GLY A 618 7.91 37.91 -6.83
CA GLY A 618 6.80 37.88 -7.78
C GLY A 618 5.81 36.73 -7.57
N ASP A 619 6.19 35.71 -6.80
CA ASP A 619 5.37 34.55 -6.46
C ASP A 619 5.48 34.22 -4.96
N VAL A 620 4.38 34.38 -4.23
CA VAL A 620 4.31 34.21 -2.77
C VAL A 620 4.59 32.75 -2.37
N ARG A 621 4.30 31.76 -3.23
CA ARG A 621 4.49 30.33 -2.93
C ARG A 621 5.97 29.94 -2.90
N GLU A 622 6.77 30.47 -3.84
CA GLU A 622 8.22 30.23 -3.91
C GLU A 622 8.96 30.75 -2.66
N ALA A 623 8.41 31.77 -1.99
CA ALA A 623 8.98 32.36 -0.78
C ALA A 623 8.79 31.52 0.49
N PHE A 624 7.64 30.84 0.61
CA PHE A 624 7.38 29.87 1.68
C PHE A 624 8.21 28.60 1.47
N GLU A 625 8.35 28.14 0.22
CA GLU A 625 9.09 26.92 -0.15
C GLU A 625 10.60 26.99 0.13
N ILE A 626 11.23 28.17 0.01
CA ILE A 626 12.66 28.36 0.32
C ILE A 626 12.92 28.77 1.78
N GLY A 627 11.89 28.84 2.62
CA GLY A 627 11.99 29.26 4.02
C GLY A 627 12.34 30.75 4.20
N ALA A 628 12.01 31.60 3.22
CA ALA A 628 12.20 33.05 3.31
C ALA A 628 11.06 33.75 4.09
N ILE A 629 9.89 33.10 4.20
CA ILE A 629 8.73 33.53 4.98
C ILE A 629 8.31 32.34 5.86
N THR A 630 8.08 32.59 7.16
CA THR A 630 7.51 31.62 8.11
C THR A 630 6.02 31.89 8.28
N GLU A 631 5.25 30.91 8.73
CA GLU A 631 3.86 31.13 9.15
C GLU A 631 3.78 32.23 10.21
N ALA A 632 2.70 33.01 10.18
CA ALA A 632 2.45 34.08 11.13
C ALA A 632 1.03 33.97 11.70
N ARG A 633 0.89 34.30 12.98
CA ARG A 633 -0.37 34.33 13.71
C ARG A 633 -0.74 35.77 14.04
N LEU A 634 -1.99 36.15 13.80
CA LEU A 634 -2.56 37.39 14.30
C LEU A 634 -3.11 37.17 15.71
N ASP A 635 -2.55 37.87 16.68
CA ASP A 635 -3.06 37.88 18.05
C ASP A 635 -3.77 39.21 18.32
N VAL A 636 -5.08 39.12 18.59
CA VAL A 636 -5.95 40.26 18.91
C VAL A 636 -6.48 40.11 20.32
N SER A 637 -6.01 40.97 21.23
CA SER A 637 -6.46 41.00 22.63
C SER A 637 -7.31 42.25 22.88
N ALA A 638 -8.42 42.09 23.59
CA ALA A 638 -9.31 43.19 23.92
C ALA A 638 -9.46 43.39 25.42
N GLU A 639 -9.48 44.64 25.86
CA GLU A 639 -9.69 45.03 27.26
C GLU A 639 -10.83 46.07 27.34
N ILE A 640 -11.74 45.91 28.30
CA ILE A 640 -12.81 46.87 28.60
C ILE A 640 -12.55 47.44 29.99
N GLU A 641 -12.48 48.76 30.14
CA GLU A 641 -12.39 49.39 31.46
C GLU A 641 -13.70 49.21 32.21
N THR A 642 -13.64 48.66 33.43
CA THR A 642 -14.79 48.57 34.34
C THR A 642 -14.69 49.66 35.41
N GLU A 643 -15.84 50.20 35.87
CA GLU A 643 -15.92 51.37 36.78
C GLU A 643 -15.16 51.23 38.14
N ASP A 644 -14.53 50.09 38.44
CA ASP A 644 -13.78 49.86 39.69
C ASP A 644 -12.25 50.14 39.61
N ASP A 645 -11.69 50.53 38.45
CA ASP A 645 -10.23 50.75 38.25
C ASP A 645 -9.79 52.23 38.09
N SER A 646 -10.51 53.20 38.70
CA SER A 646 -10.14 54.64 38.71
C SER A 646 -9.50 55.19 39.99
#